data_AF-A0A4R2BXV0-F1
#
_entry.id   AF-A0A4R2BXV0-F1
#
_cell.length_a   1.000
_cell.length_b   1.000
_cell.length_c   1.000
_cell.angle_alpha   90.00
_cell.angle_beta   90.00
_cell.angle_gamma   90.00
#
_symmetry.space_group_name_H-M   'P 1'
#
loop_
_entity.id
_entity.type
_entity.pdbx_description
1 polymer ?
#
loop_
_entity_poly.entity_id
_entity_poly.type
_entity_poly.pdbx_seq_one_letter_code
_entity_poly.pdbx_strand_id
1 'polypeptide(L)'
;MDTDRGISLLADPDQWARCSHDRTALVPGGGVQLSWFDSPSGEDGPLSPGGLAFDRWCRAYRSRPLDGRVDVLREGQGSGGDEPCPGPFREPRALAVDRAQRLYVAEPHAGTVAVIDLWSRRFLRRVPVRQRGQLSRRPVDLAADCCRVLVLLANPAGLVVIQGRRGPLPGPQLRRPRCHTNLEATRLIVTDEGDVLVLWQDPQGRQSIVATVDGTDSLDIPDATDIGTATGGLLIVARQPDQPFLRFRTSGGNRVELEPIAADGYDGGAVQIAPDGAVAFTTEDGFACVGGSAARHRTSGTVTTYRLDSGTYRAGWGRVFIDACLPANTDVRLRFVSGDEDDVPDPVEWLPAERASGSIRRPDLTPPMVSESALAAAGDGRPLYRRSTGREHGWTQIAADDGFETYEVPVFAARGRYLWIALDLTGTAVATPTIRALRVERPGHRLLDHLPKAWSRDDQSAAFLQRYLAPTEGLLHELDEKSALRHLLVDPAATPQEALGWLASFAGLVLDRRWPEPARRTLIAEAYALFKRRGTRHSLTRLLEIYLGYPPVIVEQWQLRGIPGGYLGARPGEVSPAALGSGMRTGGGVVGDLVLGGRIPGDNGYDAAAHRFSVLIPADLTSEQLQVVTHVLDIHRPAHTTYELCELGFGMRVGRRLHVSLTSVVGPGAGWGPALVGQMAVGGDGIVGVPVVGSRLGVDSETDGMRVG
;
A
#
# COMPACT_ATOMS: atom_id res chain seq x y z
N MET A 1 -36.15 -5.21 22.60
CA MET A 1 -35.19 -4.91 23.68
C MET A 1 -34.24 -3.88 23.13
N ASP A 2 -34.10 -2.78 23.85
CA ASP A 2 -33.75 -1.44 23.38
C ASP A 2 -32.46 -1.34 22.54
N THR A 3 -32.62 -0.98 21.26
CA THR A 3 -31.59 -0.35 20.41
C THR A 3 -31.31 1.11 20.80
N ASP A 4 -31.59 1.48 22.06
CA ASP A 4 -31.66 2.87 22.57
C ASP A 4 -30.31 3.37 23.13
N ARG A 5 -29.20 2.66 22.86
CA ARG A 5 -27.87 3.07 23.31
C ARG A 5 -27.13 3.75 22.17
N GLY A 6 -26.96 5.06 22.31
CA GLY A 6 -26.02 5.81 21.51
C GLY A 6 -24.59 5.55 21.96
N ILE A 7 -23.65 5.77 21.04
CA ILE A 7 -22.22 5.79 21.34
C ILE A 7 -21.72 7.22 21.11
N SER A 8 -20.93 7.74 22.05
CA SER A 8 -20.05 8.88 21.81
C SER A 8 -18.71 8.36 21.28
N LEU A 9 -18.29 8.82 20.12
CA LEU A 9 -17.12 8.30 19.40
C LEU A 9 -16.03 9.37 19.28
N LEU A 10 -14.79 8.95 19.56
CA LEU A 10 -13.56 9.68 19.30
C LEU A 10 -12.64 8.76 18.47
N ALA A 11 -12.61 8.95 17.16
CA ALA A 11 -11.84 8.12 16.24
C ALA A 11 -11.23 8.91 15.07
N ASP A 12 -11.86 10.00 14.65
CA ASP A 12 -11.40 10.82 13.54
C ASP A 12 -10.16 11.65 13.94
N PRO A 13 -9.19 11.87 13.03
CA PRO A 13 -8.04 12.75 13.28
C PRO A 13 -8.41 14.15 13.80
N ASP A 14 -9.49 14.77 13.30
CA ASP A 14 -9.94 16.09 13.74
C ASP A 14 -10.47 16.05 15.18
N GLN A 15 -11.14 14.96 15.56
CA GLN A 15 -11.62 14.77 16.93
C GLN A 15 -10.46 14.62 17.91
N TRP A 16 -9.45 13.82 17.56
CA TRP A 16 -8.25 13.68 18.38
C TRP A 16 -7.48 15.00 18.49
N ALA A 17 -7.32 15.74 17.38
CA ALA A 17 -6.64 17.04 17.39
C ALA A 17 -7.31 18.10 18.28
N ARG A 18 -8.63 17.98 18.53
CA ARG A 18 -9.37 18.87 19.44
C ARG A 18 -9.16 18.55 20.93
N CYS A 19 -8.59 17.40 21.26
CA CYS A 19 -8.26 17.06 22.64
C CYS A 19 -7.07 17.90 23.12
N SER A 20 -6.91 18.06 24.43
CA SER A 20 -5.69 18.65 25.00
C SER A 20 -4.62 17.56 25.16
N HIS A 21 -3.41 17.86 24.72
CA HIS A 21 -2.29 16.92 24.65
C HIS A 21 -1.11 17.39 25.51
N ASP A 22 -0.67 16.53 26.43
CA ASP A 22 0.60 16.69 27.16
C ASP A 22 1.53 15.53 26.82
N ARG A 23 2.67 15.82 26.19
CA ARG A 23 3.71 14.84 25.79
C ARG A 23 3.19 13.71 24.89
N THR A 24 2.19 13.99 24.07
CA THR A 24 1.59 13.02 23.14
C THR A 24 1.64 13.48 21.69
N ALA A 25 1.57 12.51 20.78
CA ALA A 25 1.65 12.67 19.34
C ALA A 25 0.43 12.03 18.67
N LEU A 26 -0.05 12.62 17.57
CA LEU A 26 -1.15 12.03 16.79
C LEU A 26 -0.66 10.90 15.90
N VAL A 27 -1.51 9.91 15.70
CA VAL A 27 -1.25 8.76 14.83
C VAL A 27 -1.92 8.99 13.46
N PRO A 28 -1.27 8.63 12.34
CA PRO A 28 -1.88 8.71 11.03
C PRO A 28 -3.18 7.92 10.92
N GLY A 29 -4.22 8.54 10.35
CA GLY A 29 -5.54 7.92 10.22
C GLY A 29 -6.42 8.05 11.46
N GLY A 30 -5.92 8.68 12.53
CA GLY A 30 -6.65 8.92 13.78
C GLY A 30 -6.04 8.12 14.92
N GLY A 31 -6.03 8.71 16.11
CA GLY A 31 -5.46 8.12 17.31
C GLY A 31 -4.34 8.95 17.94
N VAL A 32 -3.80 8.43 19.03
CA VAL A 32 -2.80 9.09 19.85
C VAL A 32 -1.81 8.08 20.45
N GLN A 33 -0.57 8.53 20.65
CA GLN A 33 0.49 7.79 21.34
C GLN A 33 1.40 8.74 22.11
N LEU A 34 2.33 8.21 22.91
CA LEU A 34 3.38 9.03 23.53
C LEU A 34 4.30 9.65 22.46
N SER A 35 4.60 10.94 22.63
CA SER A 35 5.57 11.67 21.80
C SER A 35 6.98 11.12 22.02
N TRP A 36 7.94 11.57 21.20
CA TRP A 36 9.35 11.22 21.31
C TRP A 36 10.23 12.45 21.45
N PHE A 37 11.42 12.25 21.99
CA PHE A 37 12.45 13.29 22.06
C PHE A 37 13.00 13.60 20.66
N ASP A 38 13.33 14.86 20.42
CA ASP A 38 14.14 15.22 19.27
C ASP A 38 15.51 14.57 19.39
N SER A 39 16.03 14.04 18.28
CA SER A 39 17.41 13.58 18.26
C SER A 39 18.34 14.79 18.40
N PRO A 40 19.42 14.68 19.19
CA PRO A 40 20.41 15.74 19.25
C PRO A 40 21.00 15.99 17.85
N SER A 41 21.38 17.23 17.57
CA SER A 41 22.19 17.54 16.39
C SER A 41 23.49 16.74 16.46
N GLY A 42 23.74 15.95 15.42
CA GLY A 42 24.97 15.18 15.25
C GLY A 42 26.18 16.08 15.01
N GLU A 43 27.38 15.54 15.22
CA GLU A 43 28.62 16.22 14.83
C GLU A 43 28.75 16.28 13.30
N ASP A 44 29.41 17.32 12.80
CA ASP A 44 29.64 17.52 11.36
C ASP A 44 30.52 16.37 10.81
N GLY A 45 29.89 15.37 10.20
CA GLY A 45 30.55 14.26 9.50
C GLY A 45 30.93 14.61 8.06
N PRO A 46 31.92 13.94 7.45
CA PRO A 46 32.25 14.14 6.04
C PRO A 46 31.09 13.65 5.15
N LEU A 47 30.40 14.59 4.52
CA LEU A 47 29.34 14.28 3.54
C LEU A 47 29.94 13.74 2.25
N SER A 48 29.47 12.58 1.80
CA SER A 48 29.82 12.01 0.50
C SER A 48 28.70 12.36 -0.50
N PRO A 49 28.85 13.38 -1.36
CA PRO A 49 27.81 13.70 -2.32
C PRO A 49 27.62 12.51 -3.27
N GLY A 50 26.37 12.11 -3.50
CA GLY A 50 26.03 11.01 -4.41
C GLY A 50 24.53 10.94 -4.62
N GLY A 51 24.11 10.45 -5.77
CA GLY A 51 22.71 10.21 -6.10
C GLY A 51 22.37 8.71 -6.06
N LEU A 52 21.11 8.39 -5.78
CA LEU A 52 20.59 7.04 -5.79
C LEU A 52 19.32 6.99 -6.63
N ALA A 53 19.21 6.02 -7.54
CA ALA A 53 17.99 5.79 -8.31
C ALA A 53 17.77 4.29 -8.54
N PHE A 54 16.51 3.89 -8.73
CA PHE A 54 16.15 2.49 -8.97
C PHE A 54 15.47 2.31 -10.33
N ASP A 55 15.75 1.18 -10.98
CA ASP A 55 14.91 0.71 -12.08
C ASP A 55 13.71 -0.10 -11.59
N ARG A 56 12.81 -0.47 -12.50
CA ARG A 56 11.58 -1.21 -12.17
C ARG A 56 11.81 -2.62 -11.61
N TRP A 57 13.05 -3.12 -11.61
CA TRP A 57 13.42 -4.44 -11.10
C TRP A 57 14.22 -4.36 -9.81
N CYS A 58 14.15 -3.22 -9.11
CA CYS A 58 14.89 -2.95 -7.87
C CYS A 58 16.41 -3.04 -8.04
N ARG A 59 16.96 -2.78 -9.24
CA ARG A 59 18.41 -2.55 -9.36
C ARG A 59 18.70 -1.11 -9.01
N ALA A 60 19.66 -0.92 -8.12
CA ALA A 60 20.08 0.40 -7.66
C ALA A 60 21.22 0.93 -8.55
N TYR A 61 21.14 2.22 -8.86
CA TYR A 61 22.18 2.98 -9.54
C TYR A 61 22.65 4.02 -8.54
N ARG A 62 23.93 3.95 -8.17
CA ARG A 62 24.54 4.92 -7.26
C ARG A 62 25.62 5.70 -7.97
N SER A 63 25.60 7.02 -7.83
CA SER A 63 26.68 7.84 -8.38
C SER A 63 27.83 8.00 -7.40
N ARG A 64 29.06 7.96 -7.93
CA ARG A 64 30.31 8.26 -7.23
C ARG A 64 30.94 9.47 -7.92
N PRO A 65 30.59 10.72 -7.51
CA PRO A 65 31.04 11.91 -8.21
C PRO A 65 32.56 12.04 -8.30
N LEU A 66 33.28 11.69 -7.23
CA LEU A 66 34.74 11.79 -7.16
C LEU A 66 35.46 10.79 -8.07
N ASP A 67 34.86 9.60 -8.27
CA ASP A 67 35.40 8.55 -9.14
C ASP A 67 34.94 8.69 -10.61
N GLY A 68 34.00 9.60 -10.89
CA GLY A 68 33.45 9.78 -12.24
C GLY A 68 32.66 8.57 -12.75
N ARG A 69 32.04 7.77 -11.87
CA ARG A 69 31.31 6.55 -12.27
C ARG A 69 29.93 6.42 -11.62
N VAL A 70 29.12 5.54 -12.19
CA VAL A 70 27.82 5.12 -11.64
C VAL A 70 27.84 3.60 -11.46
N ASP A 71 27.79 3.17 -10.20
CA ASP A 71 27.80 1.77 -9.80
C ASP A 71 26.39 1.19 -9.98
N VAL A 72 26.30 -0.07 -10.42
CA VAL A 72 25.05 -0.82 -10.53
C VAL A 72 25.03 -1.90 -9.45
N LEU A 73 24.09 -1.79 -8.53
CA LEU A 73 24.03 -2.60 -7.32
C LEU A 73 22.73 -3.40 -7.27
N ARG A 74 22.78 -4.56 -6.61
CA ARG A 74 21.62 -5.40 -6.29
C ARG A 74 21.58 -5.64 -4.80
N GLU A 75 20.38 -5.65 -4.24
CA GLU A 75 20.17 -5.96 -2.83
C GLU A 75 20.70 -7.36 -2.49
N GLY A 76 21.46 -7.48 -1.40
CA GLY A 76 22.05 -8.74 -0.93
C GLY A 76 23.36 -9.19 -1.60
N GLN A 77 23.89 -8.44 -2.58
CA GLN A 77 25.24 -8.66 -3.11
C GLN A 77 26.22 -7.64 -2.53
N GLY A 78 27.09 -8.05 -1.60
CA GLY A 78 28.16 -7.20 -1.09
C GLY A 78 29.18 -6.88 -2.20
N SER A 79 29.58 -5.61 -2.32
CA SER A 79 30.65 -4.93 -3.11
C SER A 79 31.18 -5.48 -4.45
N GLY A 80 30.73 -6.64 -4.94
CA GLY A 80 30.96 -7.18 -6.27
C GLY A 80 29.77 -6.89 -7.17
N GLY A 81 29.59 -5.62 -7.53
CA GLY A 81 28.52 -5.16 -8.42
C GLY A 81 28.69 -5.66 -9.86
N ASP A 82 27.58 -5.64 -10.62
CA ASP A 82 27.55 -5.81 -12.07
C ASP A 82 28.48 -4.78 -12.77
N GLU A 83 28.80 -4.99 -14.06
CA GLU A 83 29.57 -4.01 -14.85
C GLU A 83 29.04 -2.57 -14.66
N PRO A 84 29.93 -1.58 -14.47
CA PRO A 84 29.54 -0.19 -14.23
C PRO A 84 28.69 0.38 -15.38
N CYS A 85 27.82 1.34 -15.05
CA CYS A 85 26.90 1.91 -16.04
C CYS A 85 27.67 2.50 -17.24
N PRO A 86 27.28 2.21 -18.49
CA PRO A 86 28.03 2.64 -19.66
C PRO A 86 27.99 4.16 -19.86
N GLY A 87 29.17 4.78 -19.80
CA GLY A 87 29.40 6.17 -20.21
C GLY A 87 30.61 6.80 -19.51
N PRO A 88 31.39 7.65 -20.20
CA PRO A 88 32.39 8.47 -19.52
C PRO A 88 31.67 9.60 -18.78
N PHE A 89 31.58 9.50 -17.45
CA PHE A 89 31.14 10.60 -16.61
C PHE A 89 32.35 11.32 -16.01
N ARG A 90 32.22 12.62 -15.77
CA ARG A 90 33.28 13.38 -15.05
C ARG A 90 32.95 13.57 -13.59
N GLU A 91 31.70 13.94 -13.32
CA GLU A 91 31.20 14.16 -11.96
C GLU A 91 29.69 13.88 -11.97
N PRO A 92 29.27 12.61 -11.96
CA PRO A 92 27.87 12.25 -11.92
C PRO A 92 27.29 12.56 -10.53
N ARG A 93 26.55 13.66 -10.38
CA ARG A 93 26.10 14.15 -9.07
C ARG A 93 24.75 13.60 -8.62
N ALA A 94 23.76 13.63 -9.50
CA ALA A 94 22.39 13.21 -9.21
C ALA A 94 21.87 12.28 -10.30
N LEU A 95 20.94 11.40 -9.91
CA LEU A 95 20.40 10.34 -10.74
C LEU A 95 18.87 10.36 -10.68
N ALA A 96 18.21 10.08 -11.79
CA ALA A 96 16.77 9.82 -11.82
C ALA A 96 16.44 8.78 -12.89
N VAL A 97 15.45 7.92 -12.64
CA VAL A 97 14.97 6.93 -13.62
C VAL A 97 13.51 7.22 -13.94
N ASP A 98 13.20 7.38 -15.24
CA ASP A 98 11.81 7.58 -15.69
C ASP A 98 11.03 6.26 -15.83
N ARG A 99 9.70 6.34 -16.01
CA ARG A 99 8.85 5.15 -16.23
C ARG A 99 9.24 4.36 -17.49
N ALA A 100 9.87 5.00 -18.48
CA ALA A 100 10.37 4.35 -19.68
C ALA A 100 11.71 3.62 -19.48
N GLN A 101 12.24 3.59 -18.25
CA GLN A 101 13.52 2.99 -17.86
C GLN A 101 14.71 3.68 -18.54
N ARG A 102 14.71 5.01 -18.50
CA ARG A 102 15.87 5.82 -18.87
C ARG A 102 16.51 6.38 -17.63
N LEU A 103 17.81 6.18 -17.51
CA LEU A 103 18.62 6.79 -16.46
C LEU A 103 19.10 8.16 -16.93
N TYR A 104 18.83 9.16 -16.11
CA TYR A 104 19.28 10.53 -16.26
C TYR A 104 20.39 10.79 -15.25
N VAL A 105 21.52 11.33 -15.72
CA VAL A 105 22.69 11.61 -14.88
C VAL A 105 23.04 13.09 -15.01
N ALA A 106 23.00 13.82 -13.90
CA ALA A 106 23.38 15.23 -13.86
C ALA A 106 24.90 15.36 -13.76
N GLU A 107 25.51 16.13 -14.67
CA GLU A 107 26.94 16.47 -14.63
C GLU A 107 27.12 17.99 -14.47
N PRO A 108 27.28 18.49 -13.23
CA PRO A 108 27.37 19.92 -12.92
C PRO A 108 28.48 20.64 -13.69
N HIS A 109 29.70 20.10 -13.67
CA HIS A 109 30.85 20.70 -14.36
C HIS A 109 30.66 20.78 -15.89
N ALA A 110 30.08 19.74 -16.49
CA ALA A 110 29.81 19.69 -17.92
C ALA A 110 28.62 20.59 -18.32
N GLY A 111 27.72 20.91 -17.38
CA GLY A 111 26.48 21.63 -17.68
C GLY A 111 25.54 20.82 -18.58
N THR A 112 25.56 19.49 -18.43
CA THR A 112 24.76 18.55 -19.23
C THR A 112 24.06 17.53 -18.36
N VAL A 113 22.93 17.01 -18.84
CA VAL A 113 22.31 15.80 -18.32
C VAL A 113 22.49 14.68 -19.35
N ALA A 114 23.17 13.61 -18.96
CA ALA A 114 23.30 12.42 -19.79
C ALA A 114 22.04 11.55 -19.68
N VAL A 115 21.62 10.98 -20.81
CA VAL A 115 20.44 10.11 -20.91
C VAL A 115 20.88 8.75 -21.42
N ILE A 116 20.60 7.70 -20.65
CA ILE A 116 20.98 6.32 -20.92
C ILE A 116 19.72 5.48 -20.94
N ASP A 117 19.61 4.60 -21.93
CA ASP A 117 18.53 3.63 -21.99
C ASP A 117 18.92 2.37 -21.21
N LEU A 118 18.20 2.07 -20.12
CA LEU A 118 18.54 0.94 -19.25
C LEU A 118 18.22 -0.40 -19.92
N TRP A 119 17.26 -0.43 -20.85
CA TRP A 119 16.93 -1.62 -21.64
C TRP A 119 18.07 -2.08 -22.52
N SER A 120 18.55 -1.19 -23.41
CA SER A 120 19.65 -1.51 -24.32
C SER A 120 21.03 -1.32 -23.71
N ARG A 121 21.12 -0.78 -22.48
CA ARG A 121 22.36 -0.33 -21.84
C ARG A 121 23.18 0.58 -22.76
N ARG A 122 22.51 1.48 -23.48
CA ARG A 122 23.17 2.39 -24.44
C ARG A 122 23.06 3.84 -24.00
N PHE A 123 24.17 4.53 -24.15
CA PHE A 123 24.23 5.98 -24.06
C PHE A 123 23.43 6.61 -25.20
N LEU A 124 22.38 7.37 -24.88
CA LEU A 124 21.50 7.96 -25.90
C LEU A 124 21.96 9.36 -26.30
N ARG A 125 22.15 10.26 -25.34
CA ARG A 125 22.44 11.69 -25.61
C ARG A 125 22.92 12.45 -24.36
N ARG A 126 23.70 13.52 -24.56
CA ARG A 126 23.88 14.61 -23.58
C ARG A 126 22.96 15.79 -23.92
N VAL A 127 22.14 16.21 -22.96
CA VAL A 127 21.27 17.39 -23.09
C VAL A 127 21.94 18.58 -22.38
N PRO A 128 22.37 19.62 -23.11
CA PRO A 128 22.99 20.80 -22.49
C PRO A 128 21.94 21.67 -21.80
N VAL A 129 22.21 22.11 -20.57
CA VAL A 129 21.31 23.02 -19.83
C VAL A 129 21.77 24.48 -19.86
N ARG A 130 22.99 24.72 -20.35
CA ARG A 130 23.54 26.07 -20.57
C ARG A 130 22.91 26.69 -21.81
N GLN A 131 22.39 27.91 -21.66
CA GLN A 131 21.77 28.69 -22.73
C GLN A 131 22.57 29.97 -22.98
N ARG A 132 22.37 30.60 -24.15
CA ARG A 132 23.02 31.87 -24.50
C ARG A 132 22.61 32.93 -23.47
N GLY A 133 23.59 33.49 -22.75
CA GLY A 133 23.38 34.44 -21.65
C GLY A 133 23.39 33.83 -20.24
N GLN A 134 23.41 32.50 -20.11
CA GLN A 134 23.43 31.77 -18.82
C GLN A 134 24.42 30.60 -18.88
N LEU A 135 25.68 30.93 -19.15
CA LEU A 135 26.77 29.95 -19.31
C LEU A 135 27.21 29.30 -17.99
N SER A 136 26.90 29.92 -16.85
CA SER A 136 27.20 29.40 -15.50
C SER A 136 26.20 28.36 -14.99
N ARG A 137 25.14 28.07 -15.75
CA ARG A 137 24.12 27.09 -15.34
C ARG A 137 24.73 25.70 -15.17
N ARG A 138 24.42 25.09 -14.04
CA ARG A 138 24.82 23.72 -13.68
C ARG A 138 23.60 22.93 -13.20
N PRO A 139 23.38 21.69 -13.69
CA PRO A 139 22.38 20.80 -13.09
C PRO A 139 22.88 20.34 -11.72
N VAL A 140 22.05 20.46 -10.69
CA VAL A 140 22.39 20.11 -9.30
C VAL A 140 21.70 18.81 -8.89
N ASP A 141 20.42 18.68 -9.24
CA ASP A 141 19.60 17.52 -8.87
C ASP A 141 18.53 17.20 -9.92
N LEU A 142 17.97 15.99 -9.85
CA LEU A 142 17.02 15.43 -10.81
C LEU A 142 15.87 14.73 -10.09
N ALA A 143 14.62 14.96 -10.53
CA ALA A 143 13.49 14.14 -10.11
C ALA A 143 12.66 13.69 -11.31
N ALA A 144 12.33 12.39 -11.32
CA ALA A 144 11.47 11.82 -12.35
C ALA A 144 10.00 12.09 -12.05
N ASP A 145 9.27 12.48 -13.08
CA ASP A 145 7.82 12.58 -13.09
C ASP A 145 7.29 11.85 -14.33
N CYS A 146 6.76 10.65 -14.12
CA CYS A 146 6.25 9.81 -15.19
C CYS A 146 7.29 9.57 -16.31
N CYS A 147 7.11 10.24 -17.46
CA CYS A 147 7.95 10.14 -18.67
C CYS A 147 8.80 11.39 -18.91
N ARG A 148 8.87 12.30 -17.93
CA ARG A 148 9.69 13.52 -17.94
C ARG A 148 10.55 13.57 -16.69
N VAL A 149 11.65 14.33 -16.74
CA VAL A 149 12.53 14.58 -15.60
C VAL A 149 12.65 16.08 -15.40
N LEU A 150 12.39 16.53 -14.18
CA LEU A 150 12.66 17.87 -13.71
C LEU A 150 14.13 17.96 -13.31
N VAL A 151 14.80 19.02 -13.76
CA VAL A 151 16.21 19.29 -13.50
C VAL A 151 16.31 20.58 -12.71
N LEU A 152 16.85 20.50 -11.49
CA LEU A 152 17.19 21.66 -10.69
C LEU A 152 18.51 22.24 -11.19
N LEU A 153 18.49 23.52 -11.54
CA LEU A 153 19.65 24.26 -11.99
C LEU A 153 20.12 25.20 -10.86
N ALA A 154 21.43 25.41 -10.78
CA ALA A 154 22.03 26.50 -10.02
C ALA A 154 22.74 27.50 -10.95
N ASN A 155 22.89 28.74 -10.47
CA ASN A 155 23.58 29.87 -11.12
C ASN A 155 23.07 30.26 -12.53
N PRO A 156 21.86 30.85 -12.66
CA PRO A 156 20.88 31.12 -11.60
C PRO A 156 19.99 29.91 -11.29
N ALA A 157 19.39 29.92 -10.09
CA ALA A 157 18.47 28.87 -9.67
C ALA A 157 17.22 28.82 -10.57
N GLY A 158 16.79 27.61 -10.95
CA GLY A 158 15.59 27.43 -11.78
C GLY A 158 15.34 25.97 -12.13
N LEU A 159 14.17 25.70 -12.72
CA LEU A 159 13.76 24.36 -13.12
C LEU A 159 13.61 24.28 -14.64
N VAL A 160 14.11 23.19 -15.22
CA VAL A 160 13.88 22.82 -16.62
C VAL A 160 13.41 21.39 -16.72
N VAL A 161 12.73 21.05 -17.80
CA VAL A 161 12.19 19.70 -18.04
C VAL A 161 12.94 19.04 -19.20
N ILE A 162 13.29 17.77 -19.03
CA ILE A 162 13.77 16.90 -20.10
C ILE A 162 12.72 15.80 -20.32
N GLN A 163 12.23 15.66 -21.55
CA GLN A 163 11.25 14.64 -21.91
C GLN A 163 11.89 13.63 -22.87
N GLY A 164 12.18 12.44 -22.37
CA GLY A 164 12.97 11.44 -23.09
C GLY A 164 14.36 11.97 -23.46
N ARG A 165 14.56 12.32 -24.73
CA ARG A 165 15.82 12.86 -25.26
C ARG A 165 15.73 14.33 -25.66
N ARG A 166 14.58 14.98 -25.44
CA ARG A 166 14.28 16.36 -25.84
C ARG A 166 14.33 17.28 -24.63
N GLY A 167 14.88 18.47 -24.82
CA GLY A 167 15.05 19.48 -23.78
C GLY A 167 16.33 20.28 -23.99
N PRO A 168 16.63 21.23 -23.08
CA PRO A 168 15.83 21.59 -21.91
C PRO A 168 14.57 22.40 -22.32
N LEU A 169 13.41 21.99 -21.81
CA LEU A 169 12.15 22.72 -21.92
C LEU A 169 11.95 23.61 -20.68
N PRO A 170 11.21 24.72 -20.75
CA PRO A 170 10.87 25.52 -19.57
C PRO A 170 10.14 24.67 -18.51
N GLY A 171 10.60 24.74 -17.26
CA GLY A 171 9.93 24.13 -16.10
C GLY A 171 9.10 25.15 -15.30
N PRO A 172 8.51 24.73 -14.17
CA PRO A 172 7.78 25.62 -13.27
C PRO A 172 8.70 26.72 -12.70
N GLN A 173 8.11 27.86 -12.35
CA GLN A 173 8.88 28.98 -11.82
C GLN A 173 9.33 28.67 -10.39
N LEU A 174 10.64 28.56 -10.18
CA LEU A 174 11.21 28.38 -8.84
C LEU A 174 11.26 29.71 -8.09
N ARG A 175 10.54 29.81 -6.98
CA ARG A 175 10.56 30.95 -6.07
C ARG A 175 11.22 30.54 -4.76
N ARG A 176 12.07 31.41 -4.22
CA ARG A 176 12.69 31.17 -2.91
C ARG A 176 11.64 31.32 -1.81
N PRO A 177 11.71 30.52 -0.73
CA PRO A 177 10.89 30.70 0.46
C PRO A 177 11.01 32.13 1.00
N ARG A 178 9.89 32.69 1.47
CA ARG A 178 9.87 34.04 2.04
C ARG A 178 10.72 34.07 3.32
N CYS A 179 11.30 35.24 3.63
CA CYS A 179 12.08 35.49 4.86
C CYS A 179 13.45 34.79 4.98
N HIS A 180 13.89 34.03 3.97
CA HIS A 180 15.24 33.45 3.92
C HIS A 180 16.02 33.95 2.70
N THR A 181 17.13 34.66 2.93
CA THR A 181 17.89 35.33 1.86
C THR A 181 19.11 34.54 1.38
N ASN A 182 19.70 33.71 2.25
CA ASN A 182 20.97 33.02 2.03
C ASN A 182 20.84 31.50 1.78
N LEU A 183 19.71 31.04 1.23
CA LEU A 183 19.51 29.62 0.92
C LEU A 183 19.68 29.32 -0.57
N GLU A 184 20.33 28.20 -0.87
CA GLU A 184 20.46 27.62 -2.19
C GLU A 184 19.57 26.38 -2.32
N ALA A 185 18.93 26.19 -3.48
CA ALA A 185 18.18 24.97 -3.76
C ALA A 185 19.17 23.84 -4.08
N THR A 186 19.10 22.74 -3.35
CA THR A 186 20.09 21.66 -3.42
C THR A 186 19.51 20.30 -3.81
N ARG A 187 18.24 20.04 -3.48
CA ARG A 187 17.52 18.81 -3.84
C ARG A 187 16.08 19.10 -4.28
N LEU A 188 15.52 18.24 -5.11
CA LEU A 188 14.11 18.27 -5.49
C LEU A 188 13.49 16.87 -5.50
N ILE A 189 12.19 16.81 -5.25
CA ILE A 189 11.38 15.60 -5.46
C ILE A 189 10.05 15.97 -6.11
N VAL A 190 9.39 14.99 -6.70
CA VAL A 190 8.02 15.10 -7.20
C VAL A 190 7.16 14.13 -6.41
N THR A 191 6.09 14.64 -5.78
CA THR A 191 5.15 13.82 -5.02
C THR A 191 4.29 12.97 -5.96
N ASP A 192 3.59 11.98 -5.40
CA ASP A 192 2.60 11.18 -6.11
C ASP A 192 1.41 12.02 -6.63
N GLU A 193 1.08 13.11 -5.95
CA GLU A 193 0.09 14.10 -6.37
C GLU A 193 0.60 15.03 -7.49
N GLY A 194 1.90 15.00 -7.80
CA GLY A 194 2.54 15.79 -8.86
C GLY A 194 3.10 17.14 -8.40
N ASP A 195 3.05 17.43 -7.10
CA ASP A 195 3.66 18.62 -6.51
C ASP A 195 5.17 18.48 -6.45
N VAL A 196 5.87 19.61 -6.55
CA VAL A 196 7.33 19.64 -6.52
C VAL A 196 7.78 20.28 -5.22
N LEU A 197 8.52 19.51 -4.41
CA LEU A 197 9.15 19.98 -3.18
C LEU A 197 10.65 20.17 -3.43
N VAL A 198 11.20 21.22 -2.85
CA VAL A 198 12.59 21.62 -3.00
C VAL A 198 13.21 21.77 -1.62
N LEU A 199 14.36 21.15 -1.43
CA LEU A 199 15.21 21.37 -0.27
C LEU A 199 16.11 22.59 -0.51
N TRP A 200 16.03 23.53 0.41
CA TRP A 200 16.84 24.74 0.44
C TRP A 200 17.80 24.62 1.62
N GLN A 201 19.09 24.85 1.38
CA GLN A 201 20.15 24.77 2.39
C GLN A 201 20.99 26.03 2.37
N ASP A 202 21.47 26.45 3.54
CA ASP A 202 22.54 27.44 3.61
C ASP A 202 23.89 26.82 3.19
N PRO A 203 24.90 27.63 2.84
CA PRO A 203 26.20 27.11 2.41
C PRO A 203 26.92 26.24 3.46
N GLN A 204 26.54 26.36 4.73
CA GLN A 204 27.10 25.56 5.83
C GLN A 204 26.28 24.29 6.12
N GLY A 205 25.10 24.11 5.51
CA GLY A 205 24.23 22.94 5.71
C GLY A 205 23.56 22.86 7.08
N ARG A 206 23.55 23.95 7.85
CA ARG A 206 22.98 24.03 9.22
C ARG A 206 21.53 24.48 9.21
N GLN A 207 21.18 25.37 8.28
CA GLN A 207 19.80 25.82 8.10
C GLN A 207 19.25 25.22 6.83
N SER A 208 18.19 24.43 6.97
CA SER A 208 17.52 23.80 5.85
C SER A 208 16.01 23.85 5.94
N ILE A 209 15.40 24.01 4.77
CA ILE A 209 13.96 24.21 4.62
C ILE A 209 13.48 23.37 3.45
N VAL A 210 12.43 22.58 3.66
CA VAL A 210 11.69 21.92 2.58
C VAL A 210 10.50 22.79 2.22
N ALA A 211 10.36 23.21 0.97
CA ALA A 211 9.24 24.05 0.54
C ALA A 211 8.72 23.67 -0.85
N THR A 212 7.48 24.01 -1.15
CA THR A 212 6.94 23.94 -2.52
C THR A 212 7.70 24.89 -3.46
N VAL A 213 7.63 24.65 -4.76
CA VAL A 213 8.27 25.50 -5.80
C VAL A 213 7.89 26.98 -5.73
N ASP A 214 6.71 27.31 -5.19
CA ASP A 214 6.24 28.69 -4.98
C ASP A 214 6.71 29.31 -3.66
N GLY A 215 7.28 28.50 -2.76
CA GLY A 215 7.86 28.92 -1.48
C GLY A 215 6.84 29.18 -0.36
N THR A 216 5.64 28.59 -0.41
CA THR A 216 4.54 28.83 0.55
C THR A 216 4.46 27.79 1.67
N ASP A 217 4.60 26.50 1.35
CA ASP A 217 4.43 25.42 2.31
C ASP A 217 5.80 24.93 2.80
N SER A 218 6.46 25.77 3.60
CA SER A 218 7.80 25.51 4.13
C SER A 218 7.80 24.69 5.41
N LEU A 219 8.87 23.90 5.61
CA LEU A 219 9.16 23.13 6.81
C LEU A 219 10.62 23.33 7.17
N ASP A 220 10.87 23.95 8.33
CA ASP A 220 12.21 24.13 8.86
C ASP A 220 12.69 22.83 9.49
N ILE A 221 13.72 22.23 8.90
CA ILE A 221 14.34 21.00 9.40
C ILE A 221 15.84 21.26 9.40
N PRO A 222 16.47 21.52 10.56
CA PRO A 222 17.91 21.69 10.60
C PRO A 222 18.62 20.41 10.14
N ASP A 223 19.84 20.58 9.64
CA ASP A 223 20.74 19.46 9.30
C ASP A 223 20.20 18.52 8.20
N ALA A 224 19.15 18.89 7.47
CA ALA A 224 18.61 18.07 6.40
C ALA A 224 19.61 18.00 5.24
N THR A 225 19.89 16.81 4.70
CA THR A 225 20.85 16.58 3.61
C THR A 225 20.16 16.24 2.30
N ASP A 226 19.10 15.43 2.37
CA ASP A 226 18.32 14.99 1.21
C ASP A 226 16.84 14.73 1.57
N ILE A 227 15.98 14.65 0.56
CA ILE A 227 14.55 14.41 0.71
C ILE A 227 14.05 13.32 -0.24
N GLY A 228 13.11 12.50 0.25
CA GLY A 228 12.47 11.44 -0.52
C GLY A 228 10.96 11.43 -0.30
N THR A 229 10.21 10.84 -1.22
CA THR A 229 8.76 10.71 -1.08
C THR A 229 8.24 9.36 -1.55
N ALA A 230 7.24 8.86 -0.83
CA ALA A 230 6.49 7.64 -1.13
C ALA A 230 5.01 7.96 -1.29
N THR A 231 4.26 6.99 -1.79
CA THR A 231 2.80 7.06 -1.96
C THR A 231 2.06 7.42 -0.67
N GLY A 232 0.96 8.15 -0.79
CA GLY A 232 0.11 8.55 0.33
C GLY A 232 0.65 9.76 1.10
N GLY A 233 1.32 10.68 0.41
CA GLY A 233 1.81 11.93 0.97
C GLY A 233 2.90 11.76 2.04
N LEU A 234 3.69 10.67 1.98
CA LEU A 234 4.82 10.44 2.89
C LEU A 234 6.05 11.19 2.37
N LEU A 235 6.55 12.11 3.19
CA LEU A 235 7.82 12.81 3.01
C LEU A 235 8.84 12.23 3.99
N ILE A 236 10.03 11.89 3.48
CA ILE A 236 11.18 11.46 4.27
C ILE A 236 12.25 12.52 4.12
N VAL A 237 12.87 12.91 5.23
CA VAL A 237 13.93 13.90 5.26
C VAL A 237 15.15 13.27 5.90
N ALA A 238 16.17 13.03 5.08
CA ALA A 238 17.47 12.59 5.55
C ALA A 238 18.20 13.76 6.21
N ARG A 239 18.90 13.50 7.30
CA ARG A 239 19.68 14.49 8.04
C ARG A 239 21.17 14.21 7.92
N GLN A 240 22.03 14.77 8.77
CA GLN A 240 23.46 14.44 8.78
C GLN A 240 23.69 12.95 9.10
N PRO A 241 24.87 12.39 8.76
CA PRO A 241 25.28 11.06 9.21
C PRO A 241 25.03 10.84 10.70
N ASP A 242 24.72 9.61 11.09
CA ASP A 242 24.35 9.20 12.46
C ASP A 242 23.06 9.83 13.04
N GLN A 243 22.37 10.69 12.29
CA GLN A 243 21.04 11.17 12.66
C GLN A 243 19.95 10.32 12.00
N PRO A 244 18.84 10.03 12.70
CA PRO A 244 17.74 9.30 12.10
C PRO A 244 16.97 10.19 11.13
N PHE A 245 16.35 9.56 10.13
CA PHE A 245 15.55 10.28 9.15
C PHE A 245 14.19 10.63 9.74
N LEU A 246 13.76 11.86 9.47
CA LEU A 246 12.44 12.34 9.87
C LEU A 246 11.40 11.95 8.82
N ARG A 247 10.17 11.75 9.26
CA ARG A 247 9.07 11.31 8.42
C ARG A 247 7.86 12.17 8.69
N PHE A 248 7.20 12.60 7.63
CA PHE A 248 6.00 13.42 7.72
C PHE A 248 4.94 12.85 6.79
N ARG A 249 3.71 12.74 7.28
CA ARG A 249 2.55 12.47 6.44
C ARG A 249 1.72 13.72 6.32
N THR A 250 1.45 14.14 5.09
CA THR A 250 0.58 15.29 4.82
C THR A 250 -0.77 14.78 4.33
N SER A 251 -1.86 15.28 4.90
CA SER A 251 -3.24 14.95 4.51
C SER A 251 -4.14 16.17 4.70
N GLY A 252 -4.71 16.70 3.62
CA GLY A 252 -5.69 17.80 3.68
C GLY A 252 -5.17 19.09 4.32
N GLY A 253 -3.88 19.40 4.13
CA GLY A 253 -3.22 20.58 4.72
C GLY A 253 -2.71 20.39 6.15
N ASN A 254 -3.06 19.29 6.83
CA ASN A 254 -2.46 18.92 8.10
C ASN A 254 -1.25 18.01 7.87
N ARG A 255 -0.19 18.23 8.65
CA ARG A 255 1.04 17.46 8.65
C ARG A 255 1.23 16.80 10.01
N VAL A 256 1.44 15.50 10.01
CA VAL A 256 1.76 14.72 11.21
C VAL A 256 3.17 14.18 11.04
N GLU A 257 4.04 14.50 12.00
CA GLU A 257 5.36 13.88 12.09
C GLU A 257 5.18 12.44 12.57
N LEU A 258 5.81 11.50 11.87
CA LEU A 258 5.82 10.09 12.22
C LEU A 258 7.10 9.76 12.96
N GLU A 259 7.11 8.60 13.62
CA GLU A 259 8.33 8.10 14.25
C GLU A 259 9.51 8.09 13.27
N PRO A 260 10.65 8.70 13.67
CA PRO A 260 11.84 8.74 12.85
C PRO A 260 12.39 7.32 12.67
N ILE A 261 13.12 7.11 11.58
CA ILE A 261 13.68 5.80 11.21
C ILE A 261 15.19 5.80 11.32
N ALA A 262 15.75 4.68 11.78
CA ALA A 262 17.19 4.50 11.89
C ALA A 262 17.81 4.41 10.48
N ALA A 263 18.95 5.07 10.31
CA ALA A 263 19.70 5.15 9.06
C ALA A 263 21.19 4.88 9.31
N ASP A 264 21.47 3.72 9.92
CA ASP A 264 22.83 3.34 10.31
C ASP A 264 23.74 3.23 9.07
N GLY A 265 24.87 3.95 9.09
CA GLY A 265 25.83 3.96 7.99
C GLY A 265 25.45 4.89 6.81
N TYR A 266 24.46 5.78 6.98
CA TYR A 266 24.17 6.80 5.99
C TYR A 266 25.35 7.76 5.80
N ASP A 267 25.78 7.94 4.55
CA ASP A 267 26.97 8.72 4.18
C ASP A 267 26.69 10.20 3.82
N GLY A 268 25.44 10.65 3.96
CA GLY A 268 25.04 12.01 3.60
C GLY A 268 24.74 12.24 2.11
N GLY A 269 24.74 11.18 1.29
CA GLY A 269 24.57 11.28 -0.16
C GLY A 269 23.13 11.50 -0.60
N ALA A 270 22.36 10.40 -0.66
CA ALA A 270 20.98 10.40 -1.12
C ALA A 270 20.09 9.38 -0.40
N VAL A 271 18.79 9.71 -0.33
CA VAL A 271 17.69 8.84 0.11
C VAL A 271 16.68 8.70 -1.02
N GLN A 272 16.21 7.47 -1.27
CA GLN A 272 15.27 7.19 -2.34
C GLN A 272 14.32 6.05 -1.94
N ILE A 273 13.08 6.09 -2.43
CA ILE A 273 12.15 4.99 -2.27
C ILE A 273 12.37 3.96 -3.37
N ALA A 274 12.67 2.72 -2.97
CA ALA A 274 12.80 1.60 -3.87
C ALA A 274 11.41 1.17 -4.41
N PRO A 275 11.34 0.47 -5.57
CA PRO A 275 10.06 0.08 -6.18
C PRO A 275 9.19 -0.86 -5.34
N ASP A 276 9.77 -1.55 -4.37
CA ASP A 276 9.09 -2.37 -3.36
C ASP A 276 8.54 -1.56 -2.18
N GLY A 277 8.82 -0.26 -2.12
CA GLY A 277 8.39 0.66 -1.06
C GLY A 277 9.40 0.84 0.07
N ALA A 278 10.55 0.15 0.04
CA ALA A 278 11.58 0.33 1.05
C ALA A 278 12.25 1.71 0.95
N VAL A 279 12.57 2.32 2.09
CA VAL A 279 13.39 3.53 2.13
C VAL A 279 14.85 3.12 2.06
N ALA A 280 15.50 3.41 0.93
CA ALA A 280 16.90 3.11 0.69
C ALA A 280 17.75 4.38 0.77
N PHE A 281 18.99 4.25 1.20
CA PHE A 281 19.93 5.36 1.32
C PHE A 281 21.35 4.94 0.97
N THR A 282 22.19 5.90 0.60
CA THR A 282 23.59 5.65 0.26
C THR A 282 24.44 5.40 1.51
N THR A 283 25.36 4.43 1.40
CA THR A 283 26.33 4.08 2.45
C THR A 283 27.72 4.04 1.84
N GLU A 284 28.83 4.00 2.59
CA GLU A 284 30.17 3.92 1.98
C GLU A 284 30.29 2.78 0.95
N ASP A 285 29.78 1.59 1.26
CA ASP A 285 29.91 0.37 0.45
C ASP A 285 28.88 0.22 -0.67
N GLY A 286 27.77 0.97 -0.64
CA GLY A 286 26.71 0.80 -1.63
C GLY A 286 25.45 1.57 -1.25
N PHE A 287 24.40 0.82 -0.93
CA PHE A 287 23.17 1.35 -0.35
C PHE A 287 22.69 0.39 0.74
N ALA A 288 21.89 0.90 1.67
CA ALA A 288 21.18 0.12 2.68
C ALA A 288 19.72 0.55 2.74
N CYS A 289 18.88 -0.30 3.32
CA CYS A 289 17.47 -0.02 3.57
C CYS A 289 17.24 0.16 5.08
N VAL A 290 16.32 1.03 5.45
CA VAL A 290 16.00 1.30 6.86
C VAL A 290 15.43 0.07 7.58
N GLY A 291 15.89 -0.17 8.82
CA GLY A 291 15.57 -1.38 9.59
C GLY A 291 14.48 -1.23 10.66
N GLY A 292 14.06 -0.01 11.01
CA GLY A 292 13.05 0.20 12.05
C GLY A 292 12.97 1.64 12.59
N SER A 293 12.15 1.82 13.62
CA SER A 293 11.98 3.10 14.33
C SER A 293 13.23 3.44 15.16
N ALA A 294 13.66 4.70 15.09
CA ALA A 294 14.69 5.28 15.94
C ALA A 294 14.09 6.15 17.06
N ALA A 295 12.76 6.16 17.21
CA ALA A 295 12.08 6.98 18.19
C ALA A 295 12.51 6.63 19.62
N ARG A 296 12.79 7.66 20.42
CA ARG A 296 12.93 7.53 21.87
C ARG A 296 11.71 8.18 22.51
N HIS A 297 10.76 7.37 22.94
CA HIS A 297 9.49 7.86 23.45
C HIS A 297 9.62 8.51 24.83
N ARG A 298 8.73 9.46 25.12
CA ARG A 298 8.43 9.91 26.48
C ARG A 298 7.90 8.71 27.28
N THR A 299 8.18 8.67 28.58
CA THR A 299 7.72 7.57 29.45
C THR A 299 6.30 7.78 29.99
N SER A 300 5.81 9.02 29.98
CA SER A 300 4.46 9.37 30.40
C SER A 300 3.91 10.56 29.62
N GLY A 301 2.59 10.59 29.43
CA GLY A 301 1.87 11.67 28.79
C GLY A 301 0.37 11.56 29.07
N THR A 302 -0.36 12.64 28.81
CA THR A 302 -1.81 12.70 29.09
C THR A 302 -2.56 13.23 27.87
N VAL A 303 -3.75 12.67 27.62
CA VAL A 303 -4.70 13.18 26.64
C VAL A 303 -6.02 13.44 27.33
N THR A 304 -6.51 14.68 27.28
CA THR A 304 -7.79 15.05 27.89
C THR A 304 -8.80 15.35 26.80
N THR A 305 -9.91 14.62 26.80
CA THR A 305 -10.97 14.84 25.81
C THR A 305 -11.69 16.17 26.05
N TYR A 306 -12.22 16.76 24.99
CA TYR A 306 -13.26 17.78 25.11
C TYR A 306 -14.56 17.18 25.68
N ARG A 307 -15.51 18.05 26.03
CA ARG A 307 -16.83 17.68 26.58
C ARG A 307 -17.61 16.72 25.66
N LEU A 308 -17.88 15.50 26.12
CA LEU A 308 -18.82 14.56 25.50
C LEU A 308 -20.22 14.77 26.07
N ASP A 309 -21.24 14.90 25.21
CA ASP A 309 -22.63 15.16 25.62
C ASP A 309 -23.49 13.90 25.50
N SER A 310 -24.20 13.50 26.56
CA SER A 310 -25.18 12.42 26.52
C SER A 310 -26.56 12.88 25.99
N GLY A 311 -26.81 14.19 25.98
CA GLY A 311 -28.11 14.82 25.66
C GLY A 311 -29.14 14.75 26.80
N THR A 312 -28.85 14.05 27.91
CA THR A 312 -29.80 13.82 29.00
C THR A 312 -29.25 14.33 30.33
N TYR A 313 -30.06 15.10 31.06
CA TYR A 313 -29.71 15.60 32.40
C TYR A 313 -29.49 14.44 33.38
N ARG A 314 -28.43 14.51 34.21
CA ARG A 314 -28.02 13.46 35.16
C ARG A 314 -27.93 12.07 34.51
N ALA A 315 -27.39 12.01 33.29
CA ALA A 315 -27.16 10.75 32.62
C ALA A 315 -26.20 9.85 33.40
N GLY A 316 -26.55 8.57 33.52
CA GLY A 316 -25.61 7.53 33.90
C GLY A 316 -24.86 7.07 32.66
N TRP A 317 -23.56 7.33 32.59
CA TRP A 317 -22.71 6.81 31.51
C TRP A 317 -22.47 5.30 31.67
N GLY A 318 -22.33 4.60 30.56
CA GLY A 318 -22.13 3.14 30.55
C GLY A 318 -20.66 2.75 30.62
N ARG A 319 -20.23 1.91 29.68
CA ARG A 319 -18.82 1.50 29.55
C ARG A 319 -18.10 2.35 28.50
N VAL A 320 -16.78 2.41 28.66
CA VAL A 320 -15.86 2.91 27.64
C VAL A 320 -15.20 1.72 26.96
N PHE A 321 -15.17 1.74 25.64
CA PHE A 321 -14.39 0.84 24.80
C PHE A 321 -13.23 1.60 24.16
N ILE A 322 -12.04 1.03 24.24
CA ILE A 322 -10.83 1.61 23.65
C ILE A 322 -10.18 0.58 22.75
N ASP A 323 -9.93 0.95 21.50
CA ASP A 323 -9.05 0.20 20.63
C ASP A 323 -7.62 0.67 20.86
N ALA A 324 -6.80 -0.18 21.46
CA ALA A 324 -5.41 0.15 21.78
C ALA A 324 -4.45 -1.01 21.43
N CYS A 325 -3.25 -0.65 21.01
CA CYS A 325 -2.08 -1.53 21.00
C CYS A 325 -1.27 -1.21 22.27
N LEU A 326 -1.16 -2.19 23.17
CA LEU A 326 -0.42 -2.07 24.43
C LEU A 326 0.75 -3.05 24.44
N PRO A 327 1.95 -2.64 23.99
CA PRO A 327 3.17 -3.45 24.11
C PRO A 327 3.51 -3.78 25.57
N ALA A 328 4.44 -4.72 25.78
CA ALA A 328 4.92 -5.06 27.11
C ALA A 328 5.48 -3.82 27.84
N ASN A 329 5.20 -3.71 29.14
CA ASN A 329 5.58 -2.57 29.99
C ASN A 329 4.97 -1.22 29.55
N THR A 330 3.80 -1.24 28.90
CA THR A 330 2.97 -0.06 28.66
C THR A 330 1.64 -0.22 29.38
N ASP A 331 1.05 0.89 29.83
CA ASP A 331 -0.25 0.92 30.51
C ASP A 331 -1.00 2.21 30.14
N VAL A 332 -2.32 2.12 30.09
CA VAL A 332 -3.22 3.26 29.87
C VAL A 332 -4.24 3.27 30.99
N ARG A 333 -4.43 4.43 31.61
CA ARG A 333 -5.40 4.60 32.68
C ARG A 333 -6.39 5.71 32.38
N LEU A 334 -7.64 5.51 32.80
CA LEU A 334 -8.73 6.46 32.54
C LEU A 334 -9.18 7.15 33.82
N ARG A 335 -9.22 8.48 33.80
CA ARG A 335 -9.90 9.31 34.80
C ARG A 335 -11.16 9.88 34.20
N PHE A 336 -12.23 9.92 35.00
CA PHE A 336 -13.55 10.35 34.55
C PHE A 336 -14.05 11.53 35.36
N VAL A 337 -14.53 12.57 34.67
CA VAL A 337 -15.21 13.71 35.28
C VAL A 337 -16.54 13.88 34.60
N SER A 338 -17.61 14.03 35.39
CA SER A 338 -18.98 14.24 34.89
C SER A 338 -19.56 15.53 35.44
N GLY A 339 -20.41 16.19 34.66
CA GLY A 339 -21.13 17.39 35.11
C GLY A 339 -22.43 17.59 34.35
N ASP A 340 -23.31 18.43 34.88
CA ASP A 340 -24.54 18.86 34.21
C ASP A 340 -24.51 20.33 33.77
N GLU A 341 -23.54 21.10 34.26
CA GLU A 341 -23.40 22.53 33.98
C GLU A 341 -22.79 22.77 32.59
N ASP A 342 -23.33 23.74 31.87
CA ASP A 342 -22.85 24.12 30.55
C ASP A 342 -21.54 24.91 30.62
N ASP A 343 -21.41 25.73 31.67
CA ASP A 343 -20.23 26.53 31.96
C ASP A 343 -19.22 25.71 32.75
N VAL A 344 -17.96 25.71 32.30
CA VAL A 344 -16.87 25.01 32.98
C VAL A 344 -15.98 26.05 33.67
N PRO A 345 -15.91 26.07 35.00
CA PRO A 345 -14.99 26.95 35.71
C PRO A 345 -13.55 26.47 35.52
N ASP A 346 -12.63 27.41 35.29
CA ASP A 346 -11.19 27.12 35.21
C ASP A 346 -10.85 25.94 34.26
N PRO A 347 -11.20 26.06 32.96
CA PRO A 347 -10.97 24.98 32.01
C PRO A 347 -9.46 24.77 31.79
N VAL A 348 -9.04 23.50 31.78
CA VAL A 348 -7.67 23.11 31.44
C VAL A 348 -7.25 23.74 30.12
N GLU A 349 -6.03 24.28 30.08
CA GLU A 349 -5.47 24.85 28.87
C GLU A 349 -5.44 23.80 27.74
N TRP A 350 -5.94 24.21 26.56
CA TRP A 350 -5.88 23.36 25.39
C TRP A 350 -4.48 23.43 24.78
N LEU A 351 -3.78 22.29 24.76
CA LEU A 351 -2.46 22.14 24.17
C LEU A 351 -2.55 21.25 22.91
N PRO A 352 -1.96 21.66 21.77
CA PRO A 352 -1.89 20.81 20.59
C PRO A 352 -0.92 19.64 20.80
N ALA A 353 -1.11 18.56 20.04
CA ALA A 353 -0.16 17.44 20.05
C ALA A 353 1.23 17.90 19.56
N GLU A 354 2.30 17.42 20.22
CA GLU A 354 3.69 17.89 19.97
C GLU A 354 4.17 17.64 18.53
N ARG A 355 3.65 16.59 17.88
CA ARG A 355 4.09 16.08 16.57
C ARG A 355 3.06 16.27 15.46
N ALA A 356 2.13 17.20 15.64
CA ALA A 356 1.14 17.55 14.64
C ALA A 356 1.17 19.04 14.36
N SER A 357 1.19 19.40 13.08
CA SER A 357 1.09 20.77 12.61
C SER A 357 -0.11 20.86 11.68
N GLY A 358 -1.11 21.65 12.06
CA GLY A 358 -2.35 21.73 11.33
C GLY A 358 -3.34 22.64 12.05
N SER A 359 -4.25 23.24 11.28
CA SER A 359 -5.33 24.03 11.88
C SER A 359 -6.55 23.13 12.11
N ILE A 360 -7.13 23.18 13.31
CA ILE A 360 -8.42 22.54 13.58
C ILE A 360 -9.46 23.24 12.72
N ARG A 361 -10.30 22.46 12.02
CA ARG A 361 -11.41 23.04 11.25
C ARG A 361 -12.45 23.60 12.22
N ARG A 362 -12.82 24.87 12.10
CA ARG A 362 -13.82 25.50 13.00
C ARG A 362 -13.46 25.29 14.49
N PRO A 363 -12.36 25.89 14.97
CA PRO A 363 -11.96 25.79 16.37
C PRO A 363 -12.99 26.45 17.30
N ASP A 364 -13.80 27.39 16.77
CA ASP A 364 -14.94 28.03 17.43
C ASP A 364 -16.03 27.04 17.89
N LEU A 365 -16.11 25.86 17.28
CA LEU A 365 -17.07 24.82 17.62
C LEU A 365 -16.51 23.74 18.57
N THR A 366 -15.25 23.88 19.01
CA THR A 366 -14.65 22.91 19.93
C THR A 366 -15.32 23.04 21.30
N PRO A 367 -15.91 21.96 21.85
CA PRO A 367 -16.50 22.00 23.18
C PRO A 367 -15.46 22.32 24.26
N PRO A 368 -15.88 22.90 25.42
CA PRO A 368 -14.95 23.29 26.46
C PRO A 368 -14.20 22.08 27.05
N MET A 369 -12.96 22.34 27.49
CA MET A 369 -12.14 21.40 28.26
C MET A 369 -12.72 21.20 29.66
N VAL A 370 -12.26 20.15 30.35
CA VAL A 370 -12.61 19.88 31.75
C VAL A 370 -12.05 20.95 32.68
N SER A 371 -12.68 21.17 33.84
CA SER A 371 -12.11 22.02 34.89
C SER A 371 -10.84 21.38 35.47
N GLU A 372 -9.78 22.17 35.66
CA GLU A 372 -8.51 21.71 36.24
C GLU A 372 -8.73 21.15 37.66
N SER A 373 -9.49 21.87 38.48
CA SER A 373 -9.84 21.46 39.84
C SER A 373 -10.64 20.14 39.89
N ALA A 374 -11.60 19.95 38.98
CA ALA A 374 -12.41 18.74 38.91
C ALA A 374 -11.58 17.54 38.43
N LEU A 375 -10.66 17.76 37.49
CA LEU A 375 -9.75 16.72 37.01
C LEU A 375 -8.76 16.28 38.10
N ALA A 376 -8.27 17.21 38.93
CA ALA A 376 -7.45 16.90 40.09
C ALA A 376 -8.22 16.10 41.15
N ALA A 377 -9.51 16.40 41.35
CA ALA A 377 -10.37 15.70 42.30
C ALA A 377 -10.79 14.29 41.86
N ALA A 378 -10.69 13.96 40.56
CA ALA A 378 -11.08 12.66 40.00
C ALA A 378 -10.25 11.48 40.54
N GLY A 379 -9.12 11.74 41.21
CA GLY A 379 -8.26 10.73 41.82
C GLY A 379 -7.50 9.88 40.79
N ASP A 380 -7.11 8.67 41.20
CA ASP A 380 -6.29 7.77 40.38
C ASP A 380 -7.06 7.20 39.17
N GLY A 381 -6.36 7.08 38.04
CA GLY A 381 -6.88 6.47 36.83
C GLY A 381 -7.16 4.97 36.98
N ARG A 382 -8.17 4.48 36.25
CA ARG A 382 -8.60 3.08 36.22
C ARG A 382 -7.88 2.32 35.10
N PRO A 383 -7.38 1.10 35.36
CA PRO A 383 -6.72 0.30 34.34
C PRO A 383 -7.74 -0.22 33.31
N LEU A 384 -7.25 -0.49 32.10
CA LEU A 384 -8.02 -1.10 31.02
C LEU A 384 -8.11 -2.62 31.18
N TYR A 385 -9.28 -3.20 30.85
CA TYR A 385 -9.46 -4.66 30.82
C TYR A 385 -9.63 -5.15 29.39
N ARG A 386 -8.77 -6.07 28.94
CA ARG A 386 -8.88 -6.63 27.58
C ARG A 386 -10.15 -7.47 27.45
N ARG A 387 -10.95 -7.21 26.43
CA ARG A 387 -12.13 -8.02 26.12
C ARG A 387 -11.70 -9.35 25.50
N SER A 388 -12.18 -10.47 26.04
CA SER A 388 -11.90 -11.81 25.50
C SER A 388 -12.76 -12.15 24.28
N THR A 389 -13.88 -11.44 24.08
CA THR A 389 -14.85 -11.68 22.99
C THR A 389 -14.56 -10.87 21.72
N GLY A 390 -13.47 -10.12 21.69
CA GLY A 390 -13.11 -9.22 20.58
C GLY A 390 -13.77 -7.85 20.70
N ARG A 391 -14.20 -7.28 19.56
CA ARG A 391 -14.85 -5.97 19.50
C ARG A 391 -16.21 -5.98 20.18
N GLU A 392 -16.69 -4.79 20.54
CA GLU A 392 -18.03 -4.61 21.09
C GLU A 392 -19.14 -4.90 20.08
N HIS A 393 -18.86 -4.74 18.78
CA HIS A 393 -19.82 -4.94 17.70
C HIS A 393 -20.04 -6.43 17.37
N GLY A 394 -21.30 -6.82 17.21
CA GLY A 394 -21.69 -8.18 16.86
C GLY A 394 -21.03 -8.67 15.57
N TRP A 395 -20.51 -9.91 15.60
CA TRP A 395 -19.88 -10.59 14.46
C TRP A 395 -18.63 -9.91 13.87
N THR A 396 -18.17 -8.78 14.40
CA THR A 396 -17.01 -8.09 13.85
C THR A 396 -15.73 -8.73 14.37
N GLN A 397 -14.80 -9.08 13.47
CA GLN A 397 -13.51 -9.65 13.82
C GLN A 397 -12.41 -8.60 13.77
N ILE A 398 -11.46 -8.71 14.69
CA ILE A 398 -10.18 -8.05 14.59
C ILE A 398 -9.35 -8.89 13.61
N ALA A 399 -8.77 -8.25 12.58
CA ALA A 399 -7.93 -8.96 11.63
C ALA A 399 -6.73 -9.56 12.39
N ALA A 400 -6.29 -10.77 12.02
CA ALA A 400 -5.25 -11.48 12.76
C ALA A 400 -3.89 -10.73 12.78
N ASP A 401 -3.69 -9.83 11.82
CA ASP A 401 -2.54 -8.95 11.65
C ASP A 401 -2.75 -7.54 12.26
N ASP A 402 -3.95 -7.22 12.76
CA ASP A 402 -4.22 -5.96 13.46
C ASP A 402 -3.64 -6.03 14.88
N GLY A 403 -2.62 -5.22 15.16
CA GLY A 403 -1.99 -5.16 16.50
C GLY A 403 -2.87 -4.50 17.57
N PHE A 404 -4.07 -4.04 17.22
CA PHE A 404 -5.00 -3.39 18.13
C PHE A 404 -5.99 -4.37 18.75
N GLU A 405 -6.13 -4.27 20.06
CA GLU A 405 -7.10 -5.03 20.84
C GLU A 405 -8.15 -4.07 21.41
N THR A 406 -9.35 -4.59 21.68
CA THR A 406 -10.41 -3.80 22.33
C THR A 406 -10.39 -4.02 23.84
N TYR A 407 -10.31 -2.93 24.57
CA TYR A 407 -10.36 -2.89 26.03
C TYR A 407 -11.64 -2.23 26.52
N GLU A 408 -12.11 -2.62 27.70
CA GLU A 408 -13.30 -2.04 28.33
C GLU A 408 -13.06 -1.61 29.78
N VAL A 409 -13.75 -0.55 30.19
CA VAL A 409 -13.81 -0.07 31.58
C VAL A 409 -15.19 0.56 31.84
N PRO A 410 -15.88 0.25 32.95
CA PRO A 410 -17.11 0.97 33.31
C PRO A 410 -16.79 2.42 33.73
N VAL A 411 -17.64 3.39 33.38
CA VAL A 411 -17.41 4.78 33.77
C VAL A 411 -17.57 4.94 35.30
N PHE A 412 -16.50 5.39 35.96
CA PHE A 412 -16.47 5.68 37.40
C PHE A 412 -16.64 7.17 37.67
N ALA A 413 -17.75 7.74 37.20
CA ALA A 413 -18.12 9.12 37.46
C ALA A 413 -19.50 9.21 38.12
N ALA A 414 -19.81 10.38 38.67
CA ALA A 414 -21.17 10.69 39.08
C ALA A 414 -22.11 10.74 37.86
N ARG A 415 -23.41 10.82 38.13
CA ARG A 415 -24.39 11.06 37.06
C ARG A 415 -24.27 12.50 36.59
N GLY A 416 -24.19 12.69 35.28
CA GLY A 416 -24.07 14.01 34.67
C GLY A 416 -24.25 13.93 33.16
N ARG A 417 -24.86 14.96 32.58
CA ARG A 417 -25.10 15.07 31.13
C ARG A 417 -23.80 15.01 30.35
N TYR A 418 -22.76 15.64 30.85
CA TYR A 418 -21.46 15.77 30.21
C TYR A 418 -20.43 14.83 30.83
N LEU A 419 -19.52 14.33 30.01
CA LEU A 419 -18.38 13.51 30.42
C LEU A 419 -17.09 14.02 29.78
N TRP A 420 -16.05 14.12 30.60
CA TRP A 420 -14.67 14.30 30.18
C TRP A 420 -13.86 13.08 30.62
N ILE A 421 -12.93 12.67 29.76
CA ILE A 421 -12.06 11.53 30.01
C ILE A 421 -10.62 12.02 29.86
N ALA A 422 -9.82 11.79 30.89
CA ALA A 422 -8.37 11.94 30.78
C ALA A 422 -7.73 10.55 30.68
N LEU A 423 -6.91 10.38 29.65
CA LEU A 423 -6.15 9.18 29.37
C LEU A 423 -4.72 9.43 29.81
N ASP A 424 -4.27 8.71 30.83
CA ASP A 424 -2.90 8.74 31.29
C ASP A 424 -2.15 7.59 30.62
N LEU A 425 -1.22 7.91 29.72
CA LEU A 425 -0.43 6.96 28.96
C LEU A 425 0.91 6.78 29.66
N THR A 426 1.33 5.52 29.84
CA THR A 426 2.65 5.18 30.36
C THR A 426 3.32 4.16 29.46
N GLY A 427 4.61 4.36 29.20
CA GLY A 427 5.39 3.51 28.32
C GLY A 427 6.87 3.54 28.67
N THR A 428 7.67 3.02 27.76
CA THR A 428 9.14 2.97 27.89
C THR A 428 9.78 3.84 26.82
N ALA A 429 11.11 4.02 26.87
CA ALA A 429 11.81 4.76 25.83
C ALA A 429 11.78 4.09 24.44
N VAL A 430 11.36 2.82 24.33
CA VAL A 430 11.35 2.03 23.08
C VAL A 430 9.94 1.63 22.65
N ALA A 431 9.00 1.54 23.60
CA ALA A 431 7.64 1.10 23.34
C ALA A 431 6.62 2.05 23.94
N THR A 432 5.61 2.41 23.14
CA THR A 432 4.54 3.35 23.49
C THR A 432 3.18 2.67 23.37
N PRO A 433 2.22 2.96 24.27
CA PRO A 433 0.83 2.58 24.04
C PRO A 433 0.23 3.45 22.92
N THR A 434 -0.43 2.81 21.96
CA THR A 434 -1.08 3.48 20.84
C THR A 434 -2.59 3.29 20.92
N ILE A 435 -3.35 4.38 20.89
CA ILE A 435 -4.81 4.37 20.97
C ILE A 435 -5.38 4.81 19.62
N ARG A 436 -6.27 4.00 19.04
CA ARG A 436 -6.90 4.29 17.74
C ARG A 436 -8.24 4.99 17.89
N ALA A 437 -9.08 4.47 18.79
CA ALA A 437 -10.44 4.97 18.95
C ALA A 437 -10.96 4.74 20.37
N LEU A 438 -11.72 5.72 20.87
CA LEU A 438 -12.44 5.68 22.15
C LEU A 438 -13.93 5.79 21.89
N ARG A 439 -14.72 4.93 22.54
CA ARG A 439 -16.18 4.84 22.41
C ARG A 439 -16.82 4.77 23.78
N VAL A 440 -17.87 5.55 24.02
CA VAL A 440 -18.56 5.59 25.31
C VAL A 440 -20.05 5.35 25.12
N GLU A 441 -20.62 4.43 25.88
CA GLU A 441 -22.06 4.16 25.89
C GLU A 441 -22.85 5.31 26.55
N ARG A 442 -23.87 5.81 25.84
CA ARG A 442 -24.83 6.83 26.32
C ARG A 442 -26.28 6.49 25.90
N PRO A 443 -27.22 6.31 26.85
CA PRO A 443 -27.01 6.13 28.28
C PRO A 443 -26.38 4.76 28.58
N GLY A 444 -25.92 4.58 29.82
CA GLY A 444 -25.53 3.29 30.35
C GLY A 444 -26.72 2.33 30.49
N HIS A 445 -26.46 1.14 31.04
CA HIS A 445 -27.47 0.09 31.04
C HIS A 445 -28.66 0.32 31.99
N ARG A 446 -29.78 -0.34 31.70
CA ARG A 446 -31.05 -0.20 32.44
C ARG A 446 -31.36 -1.34 33.42
N LEU A 447 -30.43 -2.27 33.68
CA LEU A 447 -30.71 -3.41 34.59
C LEU A 447 -31.18 -2.99 35.99
N LEU A 448 -30.71 -1.84 36.51
CA LEU A 448 -31.14 -1.34 37.80
C LEU A 448 -32.64 -1.00 37.85
N ASP A 449 -33.21 -0.55 36.73
CA ASP A 449 -34.64 -0.19 36.61
C ASP A 449 -35.55 -1.42 36.70
N HIS A 450 -35.01 -2.61 36.42
CA HIS A 450 -35.70 -3.88 36.54
C HIS A 450 -35.63 -4.48 37.94
N LEU A 451 -34.83 -3.92 38.85
CA LEU A 451 -34.73 -4.36 40.24
C LEU A 451 -35.72 -3.58 41.13
N PRO A 452 -36.12 -4.13 42.29
CA PRO A 452 -36.95 -3.39 43.23
C PRO A 452 -36.33 -2.05 43.62
N LYS A 453 -37.12 -0.98 43.64
CA LYS A 453 -36.66 0.40 43.95
C LYS A 453 -35.89 0.52 45.27
N ALA A 454 -36.03 -0.42 46.20
CA ALA A 454 -35.25 -0.46 47.44
C ALA A 454 -33.73 -0.45 47.20
N TRP A 455 -33.26 -1.06 46.10
CA TRP A 455 -31.84 -1.15 45.72
C TRP A 455 -31.28 0.13 45.11
N SER A 456 -32.15 1.08 44.74
CA SER A 456 -31.78 2.35 44.12
C SER A 456 -32.20 3.57 44.94
N ARG A 457 -32.55 3.39 46.23
CA ARG A 457 -32.96 4.48 47.12
C ARG A 457 -31.79 5.38 47.52
N ASP A 458 -30.65 4.75 47.80
CA ASP A 458 -29.41 5.42 48.12
C ASP A 458 -28.54 5.54 46.87
N ASP A 459 -28.08 6.76 46.58
CA ASP A 459 -27.34 7.06 45.35
C ASP A 459 -25.98 6.33 45.31
N GLN A 460 -25.31 6.13 46.45
CA GLN A 460 -24.03 5.41 46.51
C GLN A 460 -24.22 3.92 46.20
N SER A 461 -25.22 3.31 46.83
CA SER A 461 -25.60 1.91 46.60
C SER A 461 -26.07 1.69 45.16
N ALA A 462 -26.86 2.60 44.62
CA ALA A 462 -27.32 2.58 43.22
C ALA A 462 -26.13 2.66 42.25
N ALA A 463 -25.19 3.57 42.49
CA ALA A 463 -24.01 3.75 41.64
C ALA A 463 -23.08 2.53 41.69
N PHE A 464 -22.90 1.93 42.87
CA PHE A 464 -22.17 0.68 43.02
C PHE A 464 -22.86 -0.46 42.25
N LEU A 465 -24.16 -0.67 42.46
CA LEU A 465 -24.91 -1.76 41.85
C LEU A 465 -24.97 -1.62 40.33
N GLN A 466 -25.12 -0.40 39.81
CA GLN A 466 -24.98 -0.10 38.39
C GLN A 466 -23.64 -0.63 37.86
N ARG A 467 -22.50 -0.25 38.47
CA ARG A 467 -21.19 -0.72 38.02
C ARG A 467 -20.99 -2.23 38.19
N TYR A 468 -21.55 -2.80 39.26
CA TYR A 468 -21.48 -4.23 39.54
C TYR A 468 -22.22 -5.07 38.48
N LEU A 469 -23.36 -4.57 37.99
CA LEU A 469 -24.16 -5.25 36.98
C LEU A 469 -23.62 -5.07 35.55
N ALA A 470 -22.78 -4.06 35.31
CA ALA A 470 -22.28 -3.71 33.98
C ALA A 470 -21.60 -4.86 33.21
N PRO A 471 -20.77 -5.75 33.81
CA PRO A 471 -20.20 -6.88 33.08
C PRO A 471 -21.25 -7.92 32.65
N THR A 472 -22.22 -8.21 33.52
CA THR A 472 -23.31 -9.17 33.23
C THR A 472 -24.19 -8.63 32.12
N GLU A 473 -24.50 -7.34 32.22
CA GLU A 473 -25.24 -6.63 31.20
C GLU A 473 -24.51 -6.63 29.86
N GLY A 474 -23.20 -6.38 29.88
CA GLY A 474 -22.36 -6.42 28.70
C GLY A 474 -22.44 -7.73 27.93
N LEU A 475 -22.45 -8.85 28.65
CA LEU A 475 -22.61 -10.18 28.07
C LEU A 475 -24.00 -10.37 27.45
N LEU A 476 -25.06 -9.94 28.13
CA LEU A 476 -26.43 -10.02 27.60
C LEU A 476 -26.59 -9.14 26.34
N HIS A 477 -26.05 -7.92 26.39
CA HIS A 477 -26.10 -7.00 25.25
C HIS A 477 -25.38 -7.57 24.02
N GLU A 478 -24.21 -8.17 24.21
CA GLU A 478 -23.47 -8.80 23.11
C GLU A 478 -24.27 -9.95 22.46
N LEU A 479 -24.97 -10.75 23.27
CA LEU A 479 -25.83 -11.83 22.76
C LEU A 479 -27.04 -11.26 21.99
N ASP A 480 -27.66 -10.20 22.50
CA ASP A 480 -28.77 -9.52 21.84
C ASP A 480 -28.33 -8.90 20.51
N GLU A 481 -27.17 -8.24 20.48
CA GLU A 481 -26.62 -7.63 19.26
C GLU A 481 -26.26 -8.71 18.23
N LYS A 482 -25.58 -9.78 18.63
CA LYS A 482 -25.30 -10.93 17.75
C LYS A 482 -26.60 -11.54 17.20
N SER A 483 -27.63 -11.66 18.03
CA SER A 483 -28.94 -12.16 17.61
C SER A 483 -29.61 -11.22 16.60
N ALA A 484 -29.57 -9.91 16.82
CA ALA A 484 -30.12 -8.90 15.92
C ALA A 484 -29.37 -8.86 14.57
N LEU A 485 -28.04 -8.97 14.61
CA LEU A 485 -27.15 -8.94 13.45
C LEU A 485 -26.93 -10.30 12.78
N ARG A 486 -27.69 -11.34 13.14
CA ARG A 486 -27.55 -12.70 12.55
C ARG A 486 -27.67 -12.74 11.02
N HIS A 487 -28.31 -11.75 10.41
CA HIS A 487 -28.42 -11.65 8.95
C HIS A 487 -27.05 -11.45 8.28
N LEU A 488 -26.05 -10.92 8.98
CA LEU A 488 -24.68 -10.80 8.48
C LEU A 488 -24.03 -12.17 8.25
N LEU A 489 -24.47 -13.22 8.96
CA LEU A 489 -23.94 -14.59 8.79
C LEU A 489 -24.39 -15.29 7.50
N VAL A 490 -25.44 -14.79 6.86
CA VAL A 490 -25.96 -15.37 5.61
C VAL A 490 -25.57 -14.56 4.37
N ASP A 491 -24.94 -13.40 4.56
CA ASP A 491 -24.35 -12.61 3.49
C ASP A 491 -22.86 -12.96 3.32
N PRO A 492 -22.44 -13.55 2.18
CA PRO A 492 -21.04 -13.88 1.92
C PRO A 492 -20.08 -12.69 2.01
N ALA A 493 -20.54 -11.46 1.78
CA ALA A 493 -19.71 -10.27 1.88
C ALA A 493 -19.47 -9.84 3.35
N ALA A 494 -20.45 -10.05 4.22
CA ALA A 494 -20.39 -9.61 5.62
C ALA A 494 -20.04 -10.71 6.62
N THR A 495 -20.19 -11.98 6.25
CA THR A 495 -20.00 -13.13 7.16
C THR A 495 -18.57 -13.16 7.70
N PRO A 496 -18.35 -13.41 9.01
CA PRO A 496 -17.01 -13.54 9.58
C PRO A 496 -16.19 -14.66 8.91
N GLN A 497 -14.86 -14.51 8.85
CA GLN A 497 -14.01 -15.47 8.12
C GLN A 497 -14.14 -16.89 8.66
N GLU A 498 -14.26 -17.05 9.98
CA GLU A 498 -14.42 -18.35 10.65
C GLU A 498 -15.74 -19.04 10.31
N ALA A 499 -16.79 -18.25 10.07
CA ALA A 499 -18.12 -18.74 9.71
C ALA A 499 -18.28 -18.99 8.20
N LEU A 500 -17.32 -18.58 7.35
CA LEU A 500 -17.39 -18.83 5.91
C LEU A 500 -17.49 -20.32 5.57
N GLY A 501 -16.79 -21.19 6.31
CA GLY A 501 -16.90 -22.64 6.13
C GLY A 501 -18.29 -23.17 6.45
N TRP A 502 -18.92 -22.65 7.51
CA TRP A 502 -20.31 -22.97 7.86
C TRP A 502 -21.29 -22.48 6.78
N LEU A 503 -21.15 -21.24 6.30
CA LEU A 503 -21.99 -20.70 5.24
C LEU A 503 -21.82 -21.48 3.92
N ALA A 504 -20.58 -21.80 3.55
CA ALA A 504 -20.25 -22.60 2.37
C ALA A 504 -20.87 -24.00 2.44
N SER A 505 -21.02 -24.58 3.64
CA SER A 505 -21.65 -25.90 3.82
C SER A 505 -23.11 -25.93 3.32
N PHE A 506 -23.84 -24.81 3.39
CA PHE A 506 -25.20 -24.72 2.83
C PHE A 506 -25.23 -24.83 1.31
N ALA A 507 -24.15 -24.43 0.64
CA ALA A 507 -23.97 -24.64 -0.80
C ALA A 507 -23.31 -25.99 -1.13
N GLY A 508 -22.97 -26.82 -0.13
CA GLY A 508 -22.22 -28.06 -0.33
C GLY A 508 -20.75 -27.84 -0.73
N LEU A 509 -20.18 -26.67 -0.39
CA LEU A 509 -18.80 -26.31 -0.68
C LEU A 509 -17.88 -26.63 0.51
N VAL A 510 -16.70 -27.18 0.22
CA VAL A 510 -15.58 -27.27 1.17
C VAL A 510 -14.54 -26.25 0.74
N LEU A 511 -14.31 -25.23 1.57
CA LEU A 511 -13.38 -24.15 1.24
C LEU A 511 -11.94 -24.60 1.49
N ASP A 512 -11.11 -24.50 0.47
CA ASP A 512 -9.67 -24.65 0.61
C ASP A 512 -9.06 -23.37 1.22
N ARG A 513 -8.27 -23.52 2.29
CA ARG A 513 -7.63 -22.38 2.99
C ARG A 513 -6.55 -21.69 2.15
N ARG A 514 -6.05 -22.34 1.11
CA ARG A 514 -5.09 -21.77 0.15
C ARG A 514 -5.69 -20.69 -0.74
N TRP A 515 -7.03 -20.55 -0.74
CA TRP A 515 -7.71 -19.50 -1.47
C TRP A 515 -7.68 -18.18 -0.70
N PRO A 516 -7.37 -17.05 -1.36
CA PRO A 516 -7.54 -15.73 -0.77
C PRO A 516 -8.96 -15.55 -0.19
N GLU A 517 -9.09 -14.85 0.93
CA GLU A 517 -10.40 -14.58 1.54
C GLU A 517 -11.40 -13.95 0.56
N PRO A 518 -11.04 -12.92 -0.24
CA PRO A 518 -11.97 -12.34 -1.20
C PRO A 518 -12.47 -13.38 -2.22
N ALA A 519 -11.58 -14.26 -2.70
CA ALA A 519 -11.92 -15.33 -3.64
C ALA A 519 -12.89 -16.34 -3.02
N ARG A 520 -12.70 -16.72 -1.74
CA ARG A 520 -13.63 -17.59 -1.01
C ARG A 520 -15.02 -16.97 -0.89
N ARG A 521 -15.10 -15.67 -0.58
CA ARG A 521 -16.38 -14.94 -0.48
C ARG A 521 -17.11 -14.89 -1.83
N THR A 522 -16.40 -14.55 -2.90
CA THR A 522 -16.97 -14.54 -4.27
C THR A 522 -17.44 -15.92 -4.70
N LEU A 523 -16.68 -16.98 -4.38
CA LEU A 523 -17.08 -18.36 -4.68
C LEU A 523 -18.40 -18.73 -4.01
N ILE A 524 -18.60 -18.37 -2.73
CA ILE A 524 -19.86 -18.63 -2.02
C ILE A 524 -21.00 -17.81 -2.63
N ALA A 525 -20.77 -16.53 -2.94
CA ALA A 525 -21.78 -15.66 -3.54
C ALA A 525 -22.25 -16.16 -4.91
N GLU A 526 -21.34 -16.70 -5.73
CA GLU A 526 -21.64 -17.22 -7.07
C GLU A 526 -21.97 -18.72 -7.09
N ALA A 527 -21.93 -19.41 -5.94
CA ALA A 527 -21.98 -20.88 -5.86
C ALA A 527 -23.14 -21.50 -6.63
N TYR A 528 -24.37 -21.02 -6.41
CA TYR A 528 -25.56 -21.54 -7.09
C TYR A 528 -25.55 -21.30 -8.60
N ALA A 529 -25.06 -20.15 -9.05
CA ALA A 529 -24.96 -19.82 -10.47
C ALA A 529 -23.93 -20.70 -11.18
N LEU A 530 -22.78 -20.93 -10.53
CA LEU A 530 -21.71 -21.81 -11.02
C LEU A 530 -22.17 -23.27 -11.05
N PHE A 531 -22.82 -23.75 -9.99
CA PHE A 531 -23.26 -25.15 -9.89
C PHE A 531 -24.39 -25.48 -10.85
N LYS A 532 -25.28 -24.53 -11.16
CA LYS A 532 -26.27 -24.67 -12.23
C LYS A 532 -25.64 -24.94 -13.61
N ARG A 533 -24.40 -24.49 -13.83
CA ARG A 533 -23.65 -24.63 -15.08
C ARG A 533 -22.39 -25.48 -14.90
N ARG A 534 -22.36 -26.37 -13.91
CA ARG A 534 -21.18 -27.20 -13.59
C ARG A 534 -20.74 -28.00 -14.81
N GLY A 535 -19.42 -28.08 -15.03
CA GLY A 535 -18.83 -28.80 -16.16
C GLY A 535 -18.90 -28.08 -17.50
N THR A 536 -19.47 -26.86 -17.55
CA THR A 536 -19.40 -26.01 -18.75
C THR A 536 -18.11 -25.20 -18.79
N ARG A 537 -17.68 -24.82 -19.99
CA ARG A 537 -16.56 -23.88 -20.21
C ARG A 537 -16.71 -22.62 -19.37
N HIS A 538 -17.92 -22.05 -19.31
CA HIS A 538 -18.19 -20.83 -18.56
C HIS A 538 -17.96 -21.00 -17.05
N SER A 539 -18.46 -22.08 -16.45
CA SER A 539 -18.27 -22.34 -15.02
C SER A 539 -16.79 -22.60 -14.69
N LEU A 540 -16.08 -23.37 -15.51
CA LEU A 540 -14.65 -23.65 -15.30
C LEU A 540 -13.80 -22.38 -15.46
N THR A 541 -14.06 -21.55 -16.47
CA THR A 541 -13.37 -20.27 -16.66
C THR A 541 -13.60 -19.35 -15.45
N ARG A 542 -14.84 -19.22 -14.98
CA ARG A 542 -15.16 -18.33 -13.85
C ARG A 542 -14.58 -18.81 -12.52
N LEU A 543 -14.61 -20.12 -12.25
CA LEU A 543 -14.01 -20.70 -11.02
C LEU A 543 -12.51 -20.41 -10.94
N LEU A 544 -11.80 -20.61 -12.05
CA LEU A 544 -10.37 -20.34 -12.12
C LEU A 544 -10.06 -18.84 -12.08
N GLU A 545 -10.89 -18.00 -12.70
CA GLU A 545 -10.77 -16.55 -12.63
C GLU A 545 -10.92 -16.02 -11.19
N ILE A 546 -11.86 -16.56 -10.41
CA ILE A 546 -12.04 -16.20 -9.00
C ILE A 546 -10.77 -16.49 -8.18
N TYR A 547 -10.13 -17.64 -8.42
CA TYR A 547 -8.91 -18.02 -7.70
C TYR A 547 -7.67 -17.24 -8.17
N LEU A 548 -7.47 -17.10 -9.48
CA LEU A 548 -6.27 -16.50 -10.07
C LEU A 548 -6.32 -14.98 -10.15
N GLY A 549 -7.51 -14.37 -10.14
CA GLY A 549 -7.72 -12.94 -10.35
C GLY A 549 -7.67 -12.49 -11.83
N TYR A 550 -7.46 -13.42 -12.76
CA TYR A 550 -7.49 -13.19 -14.21
C TYR A 550 -8.10 -14.38 -14.94
N PRO A 551 -8.75 -14.16 -16.10
CA PRO A 551 -9.49 -15.22 -16.78
C PRO A 551 -8.56 -16.17 -17.56
N PRO A 552 -8.66 -17.49 -17.38
CA PRO A 552 -7.95 -18.46 -18.21
C PRO A 552 -8.63 -18.64 -19.57
N VAL A 553 -7.89 -19.16 -20.55
CA VAL A 553 -8.42 -19.49 -21.87
C VAL A 553 -8.57 -21.00 -22.00
N ILE A 554 -9.81 -21.47 -22.10
CA ILE A 554 -10.12 -22.87 -22.36
C ILE A 554 -10.34 -23.05 -23.86
N VAL A 555 -9.59 -23.96 -24.47
CA VAL A 555 -9.68 -24.34 -25.90
C VAL A 555 -10.06 -25.80 -26.00
N GLU A 556 -11.13 -26.12 -26.72
CA GLU A 556 -11.54 -27.50 -26.95
C GLU A 556 -10.76 -28.08 -28.14
N GLN A 557 -10.29 -29.33 -28.05
CA GLN A 557 -9.38 -29.90 -29.06
C GLN A 557 -10.04 -30.04 -30.44
N TRP A 558 -11.37 -30.13 -30.52
CA TRP A 558 -12.06 -30.14 -31.80
C TRP A 558 -11.85 -28.84 -32.61
N GLN A 559 -11.59 -27.72 -31.93
CA GLN A 559 -11.29 -26.42 -32.56
C GLN A 559 -9.91 -26.42 -33.24
N LEU A 560 -9.04 -27.38 -32.90
CA LEU A 560 -7.70 -27.55 -33.45
C LEU A 560 -7.65 -28.59 -34.59
N ARG A 561 -8.81 -29.17 -34.99
CA ARG A 561 -8.89 -30.14 -36.09
C ARG A 561 -8.47 -29.52 -37.42
N GLY A 562 -7.64 -30.23 -38.18
CA GLY A 562 -7.18 -29.82 -39.52
C GLY A 562 -6.03 -28.80 -39.51
N ILE A 563 -5.52 -28.42 -38.34
CA ILE A 563 -4.30 -27.61 -38.20
C ILE A 563 -3.10 -28.57 -38.13
N PRO A 564 -2.06 -28.42 -38.98
CA PRO A 564 -0.86 -29.27 -38.90
C PRO A 564 -0.20 -29.09 -37.52
N GLY A 565 0.05 -30.20 -36.81
CA GLY A 565 0.63 -30.21 -35.45
C GLY A 565 -0.34 -30.56 -34.31
N GLY A 566 -1.57 -30.98 -34.63
CA GLY A 566 -2.66 -31.26 -33.68
C GLY A 566 -2.53 -32.48 -32.75
N TYR A 567 -1.33 -32.83 -32.28
CA TYR A 567 -1.15 -33.73 -31.15
C TYR A 567 -0.28 -33.02 -30.10
N LEU A 568 -0.90 -32.54 -29.03
CA LEU A 568 -0.20 -32.09 -27.84
C LEU A 568 0.46 -33.32 -27.20
N GLY A 569 1.74 -33.56 -27.54
CA GLY A 569 2.52 -34.69 -27.01
C GLY A 569 3.49 -35.37 -27.99
N ALA A 570 3.48 -35.05 -29.27
CA ALA A 570 4.39 -35.69 -30.23
C ALA A 570 5.85 -35.29 -29.97
N ARG A 571 6.72 -36.30 -29.83
CA ARG A 571 8.17 -36.13 -29.74
C ARG A 571 8.73 -35.71 -31.11
N PRO A 572 9.87 -34.99 -31.18
CA PRO A 572 10.50 -34.64 -32.46
C PRO A 572 10.81 -35.93 -33.24
N GLY A 573 10.10 -36.18 -34.34
CA GLY A 573 10.27 -37.38 -35.18
C GLY A 573 8.99 -37.93 -35.82
N GLU A 574 7.80 -37.60 -35.30
CA GLU A 574 6.54 -37.97 -35.95
C GLU A 574 6.19 -36.97 -37.06
N VAL A 575 6.48 -37.35 -38.30
CA VAL A 575 6.17 -36.55 -39.50
C VAL A 575 4.70 -36.74 -39.87
N SER A 576 3.97 -35.64 -40.08
CA SER A 576 2.77 -35.63 -40.92
C SER A 576 2.90 -34.47 -41.92
N PRO A 577 2.55 -34.67 -43.21
CA PRO A 577 2.99 -33.79 -44.28
C PRO A 577 2.25 -32.46 -44.28
N ALA A 578 2.96 -31.44 -44.78
CA ALA A 578 2.42 -30.13 -45.10
C ALA A 578 1.31 -30.24 -46.16
N ALA A 579 0.22 -29.51 -45.97
CA ALA A 579 -0.71 -29.19 -47.05
C ALA A 579 -0.39 -27.80 -47.60
N LEU A 580 -0.12 -27.75 -48.90
CA LEU A 580 0.01 -26.56 -49.73
C LEU A 580 -1.22 -25.63 -49.62
N GLY A 581 -0.99 -24.35 -49.88
CA GLY A 581 -1.93 -23.27 -49.66
C GLY A 581 -3.21 -23.27 -50.53
N SER A 582 -4.04 -22.27 -50.19
CA SER A 582 -5.29 -21.83 -50.84
C SER A 582 -6.56 -22.63 -50.52
N GLY A 583 -7.35 -22.10 -49.57
CA GLY A 583 -8.77 -21.84 -49.80
C GLY A 583 -9.78 -22.99 -49.88
N MET A 584 -9.41 -24.27 -49.72
CA MET A 584 -10.36 -25.38 -49.83
C MET A 584 -10.42 -26.22 -48.55
N ARG A 585 -11.55 -26.18 -47.83
CA ARG A 585 -11.87 -27.14 -46.76
C ARG A 585 -12.39 -28.42 -47.40
N THR A 586 -11.50 -29.32 -47.80
CA THR A 586 -11.89 -30.69 -48.16
C THR A 586 -12.21 -31.47 -46.89
N GLY A 587 -13.51 -31.55 -46.57
CA GLY A 587 -14.02 -32.70 -45.85
C GLY A 587 -13.77 -33.95 -46.70
N GLY A 588 -13.18 -34.98 -46.11
CA GLY A 588 -13.02 -36.28 -46.75
C GLY A 588 -14.38 -36.92 -46.97
N GLY A 589 -15.03 -36.59 -48.08
CA GLY A 589 -16.14 -37.36 -48.66
C GLY A 589 -15.58 -38.27 -49.74
N VAL A 590 -15.83 -39.57 -49.59
CA VAL A 590 -15.44 -40.62 -50.54
C VAL A 590 -16.15 -40.40 -51.88
N VAL A 591 -15.39 -40.27 -52.97
CA VAL A 591 -15.90 -40.40 -54.34
C VAL A 591 -15.01 -41.40 -55.08
N GLY A 592 -15.45 -42.66 -55.12
CA GLY A 592 -14.79 -43.72 -55.88
C GLY A 592 -13.48 -44.26 -55.28
N ASP A 593 -12.78 -45.05 -56.09
CA ASP A 593 -11.70 -45.98 -55.69
C ASP A 593 -10.29 -45.37 -55.81
N LEU A 594 -10.14 -44.05 -55.67
CA LEU A 594 -8.84 -43.38 -55.74
C LEU A 594 -8.55 -42.59 -54.45
N VAL A 595 -7.67 -43.14 -53.62
CA VAL A 595 -7.13 -42.50 -52.42
C VAL A 595 -5.80 -41.82 -52.78
N LEU A 596 -5.76 -40.48 -52.80
CA LEU A 596 -4.52 -39.72 -52.84
C LEU A 596 -4.10 -39.34 -51.41
N GLY A 597 -2.97 -39.89 -50.96
CA GLY A 597 -2.30 -39.52 -49.71
C GLY A 597 -2.71 -40.38 -48.52
N GLY A 598 -1.79 -41.23 -48.07
CA GLY A 598 -2.06 -42.32 -47.15
C GLY A 598 -2.54 -41.94 -45.74
N ARG A 599 -3.50 -42.72 -45.25
CA ARG A 599 -3.64 -43.06 -43.84
C ARG A 599 -4.06 -44.52 -43.71
N ILE A 600 -3.54 -45.19 -42.69
CA ILE A 600 -4.01 -46.49 -42.20
C ILE A 600 -5.48 -46.32 -41.77
N PRO A 601 -6.40 -47.23 -42.15
CA PRO A 601 -7.80 -47.15 -41.72
C PRO A 601 -7.90 -47.48 -40.23
N GLY A 602 -8.42 -46.54 -39.41
CA GLY A 602 -8.74 -46.85 -38.01
C GLY A 602 -8.99 -45.65 -37.09
N ASP A 603 -8.21 -44.57 -37.21
CA ASP A 603 -8.30 -43.44 -36.27
C ASP A 603 -9.01 -42.24 -36.93
N ASN A 604 -10.31 -42.13 -36.67
CA ASN A 604 -11.07 -40.92 -36.99
C ASN A 604 -10.51 -39.77 -36.16
N GLY A 605 -10.01 -38.71 -36.79
CA GLY A 605 -9.59 -37.48 -36.09
C GLY A 605 -10.71 -36.82 -35.25
N TYR A 606 -11.94 -37.29 -35.40
CA TYR A 606 -13.07 -36.97 -34.54
C TYR A 606 -12.91 -37.58 -33.13
N ASP A 607 -12.57 -38.86 -33.03
CA ASP A 607 -12.41 -39.59 -31.77
C ASP A 607 -11.15 -39.12 -31.03
N ALA A 608 -10.08 -38.80 -31.77
CA ALA A 608 -8.83 -38.29 -31.20
C ALA A 608 -8.98 -36.93 -30.48
N ALA A 609 -9.94 -36.10 -30.90
CA ALA A 609 -10.17 -34.75 -30.36
C ALA A 609 -11.46 -34.63 -29.52
N ALA A 610 -12.25 -35.70 -29.43
CA ALA A 610 -13.49 -35.71 -28.65
C ALA A 610 -13.17 -35.69 -27.14
N HIS A 611 -14.01 -34.97 -26.37
CA HIS A 611 -13.92 -34.91 -24.91
C HIS A 611 -12.57 -34.43 -24.35
N ARG A 612 -11.77 -33.71 -25.13
CA ARG A 612 -10.48 -33.18 -24.71
C ARG A 612 -10.45 -31.66 -24.82
N PHE A 613 -9.87 -31.00 -23.82
CA PHE A 613 -9.67 -29.55 -23.83
C PHE A 613 -8.33 -29.16 -23.19
N SER A 614 -7.84 -27.99 -23.53
CA SER A 614 -6.62 -27.42 -22.97
C SER A 614 -6.97 -26.16 -22.19
N VAL A 615 -6.42 -26.04 -20.99
CA VAL A 615 -6.56 -24.86 -20.13
C VAL A 615 -5.26 -24.08 -20.21
N LEU A 616 -5.34 -22.90 -20.81
CA LEU A 616 -4.21 -22.00 -21.00
C LEU A 616 -4.24 -20.92 -19.92
N ILE A 617 -3.17 -20.84 -19.14
CA ILE A 617 -3.03 -19.88 -18.04
C ILE A 617 -2.00 -18.83 -18.44
N PRO A 618 -2.38 -17.54 -18.53
CA PRO A 618 -1.49 -16.47 -19.00
C PRO A 618 -0.58 -15.94 -17.87
N ALA A 619 0.02 -16.84 -17.10
CA ALA A 619 0.98 -16.55 -16.04
C ALA A 619 1.80 -17.81 -15.73
N ASP A 620 2.92 -17.63 -15.04
CA ASP A 620 3.65 -18.74 -14.42
C ASP A 620 3.04 -18.98 -13.03
N LEU A 621 2.63 -20.22 -12.74
CA LEU A 621 1.99 -20.56 -11.47
C LEU A 621 3.02 -21.03 -10.46
N THR A 622 2.81 -20.69 -9.18
CA THR A 622 3.55 -21.36 -8.10
C THR A 622 3.14 -22.83 -7.99
N SER A 623 3.98 -23.66 -7.37
CA SER A 623 3.67 -25.07 -7.12
C SER A 623 2.36 -25.25 -6.36
N GLU A 624 2.05 -24.34 -5.43
CA GLU A 624 0.80 -24.33 -4.68
C GLU A 624 -0.40 -23.97 -5.57
N GLN A 625 -0.29 -22.92 -6.39
CA GLN A 625 -1.34 -22.52 -7.31
C GLN A 625 -1.67 -23.62 -8.32
N LEU A 626 -0.65 -24.29 -8.85
CA LEU A 626 -0.81 -25.41 -9.77
C LEU A 626 -1.63 -26.56 -9.15
N GLN A 627 -1.37 -26.90 -7.89
CA GLN A 627 -2.13 -27.93 -7.17
C GLN A 627 -3.59 -27.53 -6.96
N VAL A 628 -3.85 -26.27 -6.62
CA VAL A 628 -5.22 -25.77 -6.43
C VAL A 628 -5.98 -25.78 -7.76
N VAL A 629 -5.38 -25.28 -8.84
CA VAL A 629 -5.99 -25.28 -10.19
C VAL A 629 -6.32 -26.71 -10.64
N THR A 630 -5.38 -27.64 -10.46
CA THR A 630 -5.58 -29.06 -10.78
C THR A 630 -6.75 -29.64 -9.99
N HIS A 631 -6.80 -29.37 -8.68
CA HIS A 631 -7.88 -29.83 -7.81
C HIS A 631 -9.26 -29.30 -8.24
N VAL A 632 -9.35 -28.02 -8.60
CA VAL A 632 -10.58 -27.39 -9.12
C VAL A 632 -11.04 -28.07 -10.41
N LEU A 633 -10.10 -28.29 -11.35
CA LEU A 633 -10.41 -28.95 -12.61
C LEU A 633 -10.91 -30.38 -12.41
N ASP A 634 -10.28 -31.15 -11.52
CA ASP A 634 -10.69 -32.53 -11.24
C ASP A 634 -12.07 -32.62 -10.56
N ILE A 635 -12.41 -31.69 -9.68
CA ILE A 635 -13.74 -31.66 -9.05
C ILE A 635 -14.83 -31.23 -10.03
N HIS A 636 -14.57 -30.22 -10.86
CA HIS A 636 -15.61 -29.54 -11.63
C HIS A 636 -15.73 -29.98 -13.10
N ARG A 637 -14.74 -30.68 -13.66
CA ARG A 637 -14.82 -31.21 -15.03
C ARG A 637 -15.86 -32.34 -15.14
N PRO A 638 -16.51 -32.51 -16.30
CA PRO A 638 -17.28 -33.71 -16.56
C PRO A 638 -16.36 -34.95 -16.56
N ALA A 639 -16.79 -36.04 -15.93
CA ALA A 639 -15.99 -37.25 -15.74
C ALA A 639 -15.47 -37.88 -17.05
N HIS A 640 -16.19 -37.68 -18.17
CA HIS A 640 -15.82 -38.23 -19.47
C HIS A 640 -14.80 -37.36 -20.23
N THR A 641 -14.37 -36.21 -19.67
CA THR A 641 -13.44 -35.30 -20.34
C THR A 641 -12.02 -35.43 -19.82
N THR A 642 -11.02 -35.23 -20.67
CA THR A 642 -9.59 -35.14 -20.30
C THR A 642 -9.09 -33.72 -20.57
N TYR A 643 -8.21 -33.20 -19.71
CA TYR A 643 -7.64 -31.87 -19.90
C TYR A 643 -6.11 -31.90 -19.92
N GLU A 644 -5.55 -30.89 -20.59
CA GLU A 644 -4.13 -30.54 -20.50
C GLU A 644 -4.00 -29.12 -19.97
N LEU A 645 -3.12 -28.92 -19.00
CA LEU A 645 -2.85 -27.62 -18.41
C LEU A 645 -1.57 -27.05 -19.03
N CYS A 646 -1.63 -25.82 -19.53
CA CYS A 646 -0.48 -25.15 -20.13
C CYS A 646 -0.29 -23.76 -19.52
N GLU A 647 0.85 -23.57 -18.86
CA GLU A 647 1.33 -22.27 -18.41
C GLU A 647 1.98 -21.55 -19.61
N LEU A 648 1.42 -20.39 -19.98
CA LEU A 648 1.95 -19.57 -21.08
C LEU A 648 3.02 -18.59 -20.58
N GLY A 649 3.02 -18.28 -19.28
CA GLY A 649 3.86 -17.23 -18.70
C GLY A 649 3.47 -15.82 -19.18
N PHE A 650 4.39 -14.86 -19.01
CA PHE A 650 4.18 -13.47 -19.44
C PHE A 650 4.46 -13.27 -20.94
N GLY A 651 3.44 -12.85 -21.70
CA GLY A 651 3.54 -12.45 -23.11
C GLY A 651 3.49 -13.61 -24.13
N MET A 652 3.62 -13.29 -25.42
CA MET A 652 3.53 -14.29 -26.51
C MET A 652 4.90 -14.92 -26.79
N ARG A 653 5.08 -16.21 -26.48
CA ARG A 653 6.34 -16.94 -26.74
C ARG A 653 6.43 -17.45 -28.19
N VAL A 654 7.46 -17.04 -28.93
CA VAL A 654 7.65 -17.43 -30.34
C VAL A 654 8.28 -18.83 -30.44
N GLY A 655 7.67 -19.71 -31.23
CA GLY A 655 8.19 -21.05 -31.54
C GLY A 655 7.74 -22.18 -30.61
N ARG A 656 6.94 -21.88 -29.58
CA ARG A 656 6.20 -22.89 -28.81
C ARG A 656 4.70 -22.74 -29.07
N ARG A 657 4.16 -23.58 -29.98
CA ARG A 657 2.72 -23.88 -30.13
C ARG A 657 1.80 -22.63 -30.13
N LEU A 658 2.20 -21.57 -30.84
CA LEU A 658 1.45 -20.31 -30.93
C LEU A 658 0.57 -20.30 -32.19
N HIS A 659 -0.75 -20.30 -31.99
CA HIS A 659 -1.76 -20.15 -33.03
C HIS A 659 -2.38 -18.76 -32.89
N VAL A 660 -2.11 -17.89 -33.88
CA VAL A 660 -2.71 -16.56 -33.97
C VAL A 660 -4.24 -16.69 -33.89
N SER A 661 -4.86 -15.91 -33.00
CA SER A 661 -6.30 -15.90 -32.66
C SER A 661 -6.83 -17.04 -31.78
N LEU A 662 -6.08 -18.12 -31.52
CA LEU A 662 -6.52 -19.24 -30.66
C LEU A 662 -5.71 -19.37 -29.36
N THR A 663 -4.39 -19.21 -29.42
CA THR A 663 -3.49 -19.31 -28.26
C THR A 663 -2.64 -18.05 -28.05
N SER A 664 -2.93 -16.98 -28.80
CA SER A 664 -2.35 -15.65 -28.62
C SER A 664 -3.03 -14.93 -27.45
N VAL A 665 -2.51 -15.14 -26.23
CA VAL A 665 -3.00 -14.50 -25.01
C VAL A 665 -1.89 -13.62 -24.44
N VAL A 666 -2.21 -12.36 -24.12
CA VAL A 666 -1.29 -11.46 -23.43
C VAL A 666 -1.71 -11.37 -21.96
N GLY A 667 -0.91 -11.94 -21.06
CA GLY A 667 -1.16 -11.92 -19.63
C GLY A 667 -0.84 -10.57 -18.96
N PRO A 668 -1.47 -10.27 -17.80
CA PRO A 668 -1.08 -9.13 -16.97
C PRO A 668 0.30 -9.40 -16.36
N GLY A 669 1.32 -8.58 -16.65
CA GLY A 669 2.68 -8.86 -16.21
C GLY A 669 3.67 -7.70 -16.28
N ALA A 670 4.39 -7.53 -15.16
CA ALA A 670 5.39 -6.49 -14.90
C ALA A 670 6.84 -6.90 -15.26
N GLY A 671 7.04 -8.00 -15.98
CA GLY A 671 8.35 -8.45 -16.47
C GLY A 671 8.34 -8.51 -17.99
N TRP A 672 8.65 -7.40 -18.65
CA TRP A 672 8.96 -7.41 -20.08
C TRP A 672 10.46 -7.19 -20.25
N GLY A 673 11.03 -7.79 -21.28
CA GLY A 673 12.36 -7.47 -21.81
C GLY A 673 12.26 -7.50 -23.33
N PRO A 674 12.77 -6.51 -24.08
CA PRO A 674 12.71 -6.53 -25.53
C PRO A 674 13.50 -7.72 -26.07
N ALA A 675 12.87 -8.53 -26.92
CA ALA A 675 13.55 -9.59 -27.65
C ALA A 675 14.46 -8.98 -28.74
N LEU A 676 15.77 -9.18 -28.64
CA LEU A 676 16.74 -8.70 -29.64
C LEU A 676 16.79 -9.68 -30.82
N VAL A 677 16.41 -9.20 -32.01
CA VAL A 677 16.45 -9.99 -33.25
C VAL A 677 17.89 -10.46 -33.52
N GLY A 678 18.08 -11.78 -33.65
CA GLY A 678 19.39 -12.42 -33.87
C GLY A 678 20.06 -13.02 -32.62
N GLN A 679 19.53 -12.78 -31.42
CA GLN A 679 20.02 -13.38 -30.17
C GLN A 679 19.01 -14.32 -29.49
N MET A 680 17.83 -14.47 -30.09
CA MET A 680 16.75 -15.34 -29.61
C MET A 680 16.61 -16.56 -30.52
N ALA A 681 16.58 -17.75 -29.93
CA ALA A 681 16.23 -18.98 -30.65
C ALA A 681 14.70 -19.10 -30.74
N VAL A 682 14.17 -19.38 -31.94
CA VAL A 682 12.75 -19.72 -32.13
C VAL A 682 12.46 -21.00 -31.34
N GLY A 683 11.56 -20.92 -30.36
CA GLY A 683 11.27 -22.00 -29.40
C GLY A 683 11.88 -21.80 -27.99
N GLY A 684 12.69 -20.75 -27.79
CA GLY A 684 13.27 -20.34 -26.50
C GLY A 684 12.52 -19.17 -25.83
N ASP A 685 13.24 -18.30 -25.12
CA ASP A 685 12.69 -17.23 -24.25
C ASP A 685 12.19 -15.97 -25.00
N GLY A 686 11.91 -16.06 -26.30
CA GLY A 686 11.49 -14.93 -27.13
C GLY A 686 10.05 -14.50 -26.88
N ILE A 687 9.84 -13.35 -26.22
CA ILE A 687 8.51 -12.77 -25.95
C ILE A 687 8.19 -11.64 -26.95
N VAL A 688 6.99 -11.63 -27.54
CA VAL A 688 6.48 -10.57 -28.45
C VAL A 688 5.24 -9.89 -27.86
N GLY A 689 5.17 -8.55 -27.95
CA GLY A 689 3.95 -7.75 -27.68
C GLY A 689 4.11 -6.61 -26.66
N VAL A 690 3.08 -5.79 -26.51
CA VAL A 690 2.89 -4.82 -25.41
C VAL A 690 1.51 -5.13 -24.81
N PRO A 691 1.37 -5.28 -23.48
CA PRO A 691 0.07 -5.62 -22.90
C PRO A 691 -0.89 -4.43 -22.95
N VAL A 692 -2.05 -4.65 -23.57
CA VAL A 692 -3.29 -3.92 -23.26
C VAL A 692 -4.26 -4.94 -22.69
N VAL A 693 -4.67 -4.71 -21.44
CA VAL A 693 -5.61 -5.58 -20.71
C VAL A 693 -6.89 -5.75 -21.53
N GLY A 694 -7.29 -7.00 -21.78
CA GLY A 694 -8.56 -7.32 -22.42
C GLY A 694 -8.56 -7.51 -23.94
N SER A 695 -7.42 -7.39 -24.63
CA SER A 695 -7.39 -7.53 -26.09
C SER A 695 -7.54 -9.00 -26.55
N ARG A 696 -8.65 -9.33 -27.23
CA ARG A 696 -8.79 -10.56 -28.03
C ARG A 696 -8.55 -10.24 -29.49
N LEU A 697 -7.48 -10.80 -30.05
CA LEU A 697 -7.14 -10.64 -31.46
C LEU A 697 -8.19 -11.35 -32.35
N GLY A 698 -9.12 -10.57 -32.90
CA GLY A 698 -10.18 -11.01 -33.81
C GLY A 698 -11.59 -10.51 -33.51
N VAL A 699 -11.83 -9.86 -32.37
CA VAL A 699 -13.17 -9.35 -32.00
C VAL A 699 -13.25 -7.81 -32.01
N ASP A 700 -12.16 -7.12 -31.67
CA ASP A 700 -12.15 -5.65 -31.52
C ASP A 700 -11.41 -4.90 -32.64
N SER A 701 -11.22 -5.52 -33.81
CA SER A 701 -10.63 -4.84 -34.97
C SER A 701 -11.73 -4.20 -35.81
N GLU A 702 -12.32 -3.09 -35.34
CA GLU A 702 -12.80 -2.10 -36.28
C GLU A 702 -11.62 -1.28 -36.81
N THR A 703 -11.53 -1.33 -38.12
CA THR A 703 -10.60 -0.70 -39.05
C THR A 703 -10.56 0.82 -38.91
N ASP A 704 -9.41 1.37 -38.49
CA ASP A 704 -8.70 2.36 -39.31
C ASP A 704 -7.21 2.49 -38.90
N GLY A 705 -6.31 2.07 -39.80
CA GLY A 705 -4.93 2.56 -39.86
C GLY A 705 -3.88 2.03 -38.87
N MET A 706 -3.42 0.77 -39.03
CA MET A 706 -1.99 0.41 -39.21
C MET A 706 -1.77 -1.11 -39.13
N ARG A 707 -1.05 -1.66 -40.12
CA ARG A 707 -0.53 -3.04 -40.14
C ARG A 707 0.75 -3.13 -39.30
N VAL A 708 0.87 -4.16 -38.48
CA VAL A 708 2.15 -4.63 -37.93
C VAL A 708 2.48 -5.94 -38.65
N GLY A 709 3.64 -5.98 -39.31
CA GLY A 709 4.25 -7.17 -39.88
C GLY A 709 5.33 -7.74 -38.97
#